data_AF-A0A9E7GT21-F1
#
_entry.id   AF-A0A9E7GT21-F1
#
_cell.length_a   1.000
_cell.length_b   1.000
_cell.length_c   1.000
_cell.angle_alpha   90.00
_cell.angle_beta   90.00
_cell.angle_gamma   90.00
#
_symmetry.space_group_name_H-M   'P 1'
#
loop_
_entity.id
_entity.type
_entity.pdbx_description
1 polymer ?
#
loop_
_entity_poly.entity_id
_entity_poly.type
_entity_poly.pdbx_seq_one_letter_code
_entity_poly.pdbx_strand_id
1 'polypeptide(L)'
;MKLFEDLPPMDHLRSEDMSLVQIIIPVESAHRAVSYLGELGLLQLKDVRNPNPVDLIVFAFDSHRGSCSVFWLVTPATKMETKRFLLNEDKSPFQRTFVNQVKRCGEMSRKLRFFGDQISKAGITASPCPASQQVIDLEELEVRSSEHEAELLEMNANSEKLRQTYNELLEFKLVLLKAGGFLVAAQNHAVPPETELVENIYSKKDDESVFLLEQSVQPESSSKAGLRFISGIICKSKELTFERMLFRATRGNMFFNQAPAGEQVMDPVSGEMVEKTVFVVFFSGEQAKNKILKICQAFGASCYPVPEENSKQMQLTREVSLRLSDLEATLDAGNRHRNKALASIASQLWNWIIMVKKEKGVYDTLNMLNFDVTKKCLVGEGWCPTFAKPQIKEALEHATIHSNSQVGIIFHDMDSFESPPTYFRTNRFTHAFQEIVDAYGVARYQEANPAVYSVITFPFLFAVMFGDWGHGLCLLLGSLILILHEKKLGSQKLGSFMEMAFGGRYVVLLMALFSIYCGLIYNEFFSVPFHIFGTSAYKCRDSSCSDAHTTGLIKYRDPYPFGVDPRWRGSRSELPFLNSVKMKMSILLGVSQMNLGILLSYFDAKFHGSSLDIRYQFMPQMIFLNSLFGYLALLIVIKWCTGSQADLYHVMIYMFLEPTGDLGENQLFWGQKELQILLLLMAIVAVPWMLFPKPFILRKLHTERFQGRTYGILGTSEMDLDHDPDSARRQHHEDFNFSEVFVHQMIHSIEFVLGAVSNTASYLRLWALSLAHSELSTVFYEKLLLLAWGYDSVIIRIAGLAVFAFATAFILLMMETLSAFLHALRLHWVEFMGKFYHGFKEVREEEKSKLVGNVFSSVASNYDLMNDLMSIGLHRLWKDRLVTKLCPFPGMKHLDVAGGTGDIAFRVLESIRSVSHRAMQDGLAETEEQTQIYICDINPNMLNIGKKRAIERGFAEDRYLHWVEGDAEALGFEDESMDGYTIGFGIRNVTHIEKALAEAYRVLKRGGRFLCLELSHVEFPVFKQLYDYYSFSVIPAVGELVAGDRESYEYLVESIRRFPNQDAFGRMIVEAGFQKVEYENLVGGVVAIHSGLKL
;
A
#
# COMPACT_ATOMS: atom_id res chain seq x y z
N MET A 1 -24.40 -37.16 -12.75
CA MET A 1 -23.28 -37.94 -13.33
C MET A 1 -22.84 -37.41 -14.69
N LYS A 2 -23.73 -37.21 -15.68
CA LYS A 2 -23.39 -36.50 -16.95
C LYS A 2 -22.87 -35.06 -16.79
N LEU A 3 -23.18 -34.39 -15.68
CA LEU A 3 -22.70 -33.03 -15.36
C LEU A 3 -21.20 -32.97 -14.99
N PHE A 4 -20.57 -34.12 -14.72
CA PHE A 4 -19.14 -34.22 -14.41
C PHE A 4 -18.28 -34.55 -15.63
N GLU A 5 -18.87 -35.00 -16.75
CA GLU A 5 -18.14 -35.37 -17.98
C GLU A 5 -17.90 -34.17 -18.91
N ASP A 6 -18.65 -33.08 -18.78
CA ASP A 6 -18.49 -31.85 -19.58
C ASP A 6 -17.61 -30.76 -18.91
N LEU A 7 -17.02 -31.05 -17.75
CA LEU A 7 -16.09 -30.11 -17.11
C LEU A 7 -14.72 -30.25 -17.79
N PRO A 8 -14.12 -29.15 -18.30
CA PRO A 8 -12.74 -29.18 -18.78
C PRO A 8 -11.85 -29.70 -17.63
N PRO A 9 -10.76 -30.43 -17.94
CA PRO A 9 -9.85 -30.92 -16.91
C PRO A 9 -9.30 -29.72 -16.14
N MET A 10 -9.83 -29.50 -14.93
CA MET A 10 -9.36 -28.44 -14.04
C MET A 10 -8.34 -29.05 -13.09
N ASP A 11 -7.07 -28.98 -13.49
CA ASP A 11 -5.96 -29.29 -12.58
C ASP A 11 -5.77 -28.10 -11.62
N HIS A 12 -6.61 -27.99 -10.60
CA HIS A 12 -6.45 -26.98 -9.54
C HIS A 12 -5.14 -27.14 -8.73
N LEU A 13 -4.44 -28.25 -8.92
CA LEU A 13 -3.21 -28.60 -8.20
C LEU A 13 -2.01 -27.73 -8.60
N ARG A 14 -1.98 -27.18 -9.83
CA ARG A 14 -0.88 -26.36 -10.35
C ARG A 14 -1.43 -25.22 -11.21
N SER A 15 -0.57 -24.27 -11.59
CA SER A 15 -0.97 -23.21 -12.50
C SER A 15 -1.20 -23.76 -13.90
N GLU A 16 -2.07 -23.11 -14.66
CA GLU A 16 -2.31 -23.44 -16.06
C GLU A 16 -1.08 -23.17 -16.93
N ASP A 17 -0.93 -23.94 -18.02
CA ASP A 17 0.18 -23.79 -18.96
C ASP A 17 0.06 -22.49 -19.76
N MET A 18 1.10 -21.66 -19.69
CA MET A 18 1.20 -20.40 -20.41
C MET A 18 2.01 -20.51 -21.68
N SER A 19 1.62 -19.75 -22.69
CA SER A 19 2.39 -19.54 -23.92
C SER A 19 2.62 -18.05 -24.12
N LEU A 20 3.84 -17.68 -24.50
CA LEU A 20 4.14 -16.35 -24.97
C LEU A 20 3.68 -16.25 -26.43
N VAL A 21 2.91 -15.21 -26.74
CA VAL A 21 2.37 -15.00 -28.08
C VAL A 21 2.70 -13.59 -28.55
N GLN A 22 3.08 -13.50 -29.81
CA GLN A 22 3.28 -12.24 -30.51
C GLN A 22 2.08 -12.00 -31.43
N ILE A 23 1.51 -10.80 -31.33
CA ILE A 23 0.36 -10.37 -32.12
C ILE A 23 0.79 -9.19 -32.97
N ILE A 24 0.59 -9.30 -34.29
CA ILE A 24 0.85 -8.24 -35.25
C ILE A 24 -0.49 -7.77 -35.81
N ILE A 25 -0.87 -6.55 -35.43
CA ILE A 25 -2.19 -5.99 -35.66
C ILE A 25 -2.08 -4.80 -36.64
N PRO A 26 -2.74 -4.84 -37.81
CA PRO A 26 -2.86 -3.67 -38.69
C PRO A 26 -3.56 -2.51 -37.99
N VAL A 27 -3.08 -1.28 -38.19
CA VAL A 27 -3.60 -0.08 -37.50
C VAL A 27 -5.10 0.12 -37.69
N GLU A 28 -5.65 -0.23 -38.86
CA GLU A 28 -7.08 -0.13 -39.18
C GLU A 28 -7.97 -1.03 -38.30
N SER A 29 -7.44 -2.20 -37.91
CA SER A 29 -8.14 -3.21 -37.10
C SER A 29 -7.83 -3.10 -35.61
N ALA A 30 -6.83 -2.28 -35.23
CA ALA A 30 -6.23 -2.26 -33.90
C ALA A 30 -7.21 -1.94 -32.77
N HIS A 31 -8.02 -0.91 -32.94
CA HIS A 31 -9.00 -0.49 -31.93
C HIS A 31 -10.01 -1.60 -31.62
N ARG A 32 -10.58 -2.22 -32.66
CA ARG A 32 -11.55 -3.31 -32.51
C ARG A 32 -10.92 -4.58 -31.98
N ALA A 33 -9.72 -4.93 -32.45
CA ALA A 33 -8.98 -6.09 -31.97
C ALA A 33 -8.74 -6.00 -30.46
N VAL A 34 -8.25 -4.85 -29.97
CA VAL A 34 -8.04 -4.64 -28.53
C VAL A 34 -9.35 -4.64 -27.75
N SER A 35 -10.45 -4.09 -28.29
CA SER A 35 -11.77 -4.18 -27.64
C SER A 35 -12.24 -5.62 -27.47
N TYR A 36 -12.14 -6.46 -28.50
CA TYR A 36 -12.53 -7.87 -28.41
C TYR A 36 -11.60 -8.69 -27.49
N LEU A 37 -10.30 -8.42 -27.54
CA LEU A 37 -9.33 -9.01 -26.60
C LEU A 37 -9.64 -8.62 -25.15
N GLY A 38 -10.03 -7.36 -24.92
CA GLY A 38 -10.45 -6.87 -23.61
C GLY A 38 -11.74 -7.48 -23.09
N GLU A 39 -12.69 -7.80 -23.98
CA GLU A 39 -13.92 -8.51 -23.64
C GLU A 39 -13.66 -9.98 -23.26
N LEU A 40 -12.66 -10.62 -23.88
CA LEU A 40 -12.21 -11.96 -23.49
C LEU A 40 -11.45 -11.95 -22.15
N GLY A 41 -10.51 -11.01 -21.98
CA GLY A 41 -9.72 -10.88 -20.75
C GLY A 41 -8.74 -12.02 -20.47
N LEU A 42 -8.29 -12.75 -21.50
CA LEU A 42 -7.43 -13.94 -21.39
C LEU A 42 -5.99 -13.74 -21.88
N LEU A 43 -5.64 -12.52 -22.28
CA LEU A 43 -4.32 -12.14 -22.77
C LEU A 43 -3.74 -11.04 -21.88
N GLN A 44 -2.55 -11.30 -21.32
CA GLN A 44 -1.79 -10.31 -20.56
C GLN A 44 -0.67 -9.74 -21.43
N LEU A 45 -0.77 -8.47 -21.82
CA LEU A 45 0.28 -7.80 -22.59
C LEU A 45 1.50 -7.46 -21.71
N LYS A 46 2.67 -7.46 -22.32
CA LYS A 46 3.95 -7.08 -21.72
C LYS A 46 4.13 -5.56 -21.79
N ASP A 47 3.85 -4.80 -20.72
CA ASP A 47 4.16 -3.35 -20.60
C ASP A 47 4.70 -2.95 -19.22
N VAL A 48 5.46 -1.86 -19.21
CA VAL A 48 6.57 -1.52 -18.32
C VAL A 48 6.24 -0.55 -17.19
N ARG A 49 5.20 0.29 -17.25
CA ARG A 49 5.12 1.44 -16.32
C ARG A 49 3.70 1.85 -15.93
N ASN A 50 3.02 1.07 -15.10
CA ASN A 50 2.04 1.68 -14.20
C ASN A 50 2.03 0.98 -12.82
N PRO A 51 2.44 1.68 -11.73
CA PRO A 51 2.32 1.19 -10.36
C PRO A 51 0.89 1.31 -9.80
N ASN A 52 -0.02 1.95 -10.54
CA ASN A 52 -1.43 1.86 -10.23
C ASN A 52 -1.98 0.58 -10.88
N PRO A 53 -2.71 -0.28 -10.15
CA PRO A 53 -3.72 -1.06 -10.82
C PRO A 53 -4.66 -0.02 -11.45
N VAL A 54 -4.45 0.30 -12.73
CA VAL A 54 -5.58 0.68 -13.54
C VAL A 54 -6.40 -0.58 -13.48
N ASP A 55 -7.50 -0.54 -12.74
CA ASP A 55 -8.50 -1.59 -12.74
C ASP A 55 -8.61 -2.03 -14.20
N LEU A 56 -8.05 -3.19 -14.56
CA LEU A 56 -8.38 -3.83 -15.81
C LEU A 56 -9.80 -4.27 -15.54
N ILE A 57 -10.75 -3.35 -15.77
CA ILE A 57 -12.17 -3.61 -15.62
C ILE A 57 -12.47 -4.54 -16.78
N VAL A 58 -12.23 -5.83 -16.57
CA VAL A 58 -12.76 -6.89 -17.41
C VAL A 58 -14.26 -6.81 -17.21
N PHE A 59 -14.93 -6.14 -18.15
CA PHE A 59 -16.37 -6.17 -18.24
C PHE A 59 -16.78 -7.55 -18.73
N ALA A 60 -16.92 -8.50 -17.81
CA ALA A 60 -17.63 -9.74 -18.10
C ALA A 60 -19.12 -9.41 -18.32
N PHE A 61 -19.51 -9.23 -19.58
CA PHE A 61 -20.92 -9.23 -19.96
C PHE A 61 -21.43 -10.69 -19.88
N ASP A 62 -22.08 -11.04 -18.78
CA ASP A 62 -22.89 -12.27 -18.74
C ASP A 62 -24.16 -12.03 -19.59
N SER A 63 -24.07 -12.36 -20.88
CA SER A 63 -25.16 -12.23 -21.86
C SER A 63 -26.39 -13.10 -21.52
N HIS A 64 -26.35 -13.94 -20.48
CA HIS A 64 -27.43 -14.88 -20.17
C HIS A 64 -28.51 -14.40 -19.19
N ARG A 65 -28.41 -13.19 -18.63
CA ARG A 65 -29.46 -12.65 -17.75
C ARG A 65 -29.84 -11.23 -18.12
N GLY A 66 -31.03 -11.05 -18.68
CA GLY A 66 -31.66 -9.75 -19.00
C GLY A 66 -31.99 -8.89 -17.77
N SER A 67 -31.02 -8.65 -16.90
CA SER A 67 -31.10 -7.74 -15.77
C SER A 67 -29.85 -6.86 -15.77
N CYS A 68 -30.01 -5.59 -16.13
CA CYS A 68 -28.96 -4.56 -16.12
C CYS A 68 -28.52 -4.19 -14.69
N SER A 69 -27.92 -5.15 -13.99
CA SER A 69 -27.11 -4.85 -12.81
C SER A 69 -25.67 -5.19 -13.15
N VAL A 70 -24.94 -4.19 -13.65
CA VAL A 70 -23.49 -4.27 -13.77
C VAL A 70 -22.97 -4.30 -12.34
N PHE A 71 -22.60 -5.50 -11.90
CA PHE A 71 -21.86 -5.69 -10.67
C PHE A 71 -20.60 -4.82 -10.74
N TRP A 72 -20.37 -4.00 -9.72
CA TRP A 72 -19.00 -3.71 -9.28
C TRP A 72 -18.42 -4.98 -8.67
N LEU A 73 -18.36 -6.04 -9.46
CA LEU A 73 -17.28 -6.99 -9.28
C LEU A 73 -16.10 -6.22 -9.87
N VAL A 74 -15.40 -5.52 -8.99
CA VAL A 74 -13.97 -5.81 -8.88
C VAL A 74 -13.92 -7.33 -8.66
N THR A 75 -14.12 -8.10 -9.73
CA THR A 75 -13.46 -9.37 -9.81
C THR A 75 -12.02 -8.89 -9.78
N PRO A 76 -11.20 -9.29 -8.80
CA PRO A 76 -9.80 -9.35 -9.10
C PRO A 76 -9.79 -10.27 -10.32
N ALA A 77 -9.66 -9.71 -11.52
CA ALA A 77 -9.10 -10.47 -12.62
C ALA A 77 -7.82 -10.99 -12.00
N THR A 78 -7.86 -12.29 -11.66
CA THR A 78 -6.85 -13.06 -10.96
C THR A 78 -5.50 -12.43 -11.22
N LYS A 79 -4.91 -11.84 -10.18
CA LYS A 79 -3.59 -11.22 -10.22
C LYS A 79 -2.61 -12.25 -10.79
N MET A 80 -2.42 -12.23 -12.10
CA MET A 80 -1.27 -12.82 -12.75
C MET A 80 -0.10 -11.88 -12.44
N GLU A 81 0.46 -12.05 -11.26
CA GLU A 81 1.62 -11.29 -10.79
C GLU A 81 2.87 -12.13 -10.96
N THR A 82 3.74 -11.76 -11.89
CA THR A 82 5.17 -12.09 -11.85
C THR A 82 5.98 -11.22 -12.83
N LYS A 83 7.29 -11.09 -12.54
CA LYS A 83 8.42 -10.48 -13.28
C LYS A 83 8.08 -9.60 -14.52
N ARG A 84 8.19 -8.28 -14.30
CA ARG A 84 8.20 -7.21 -15.32
C ARG A 84 9.51 -7.23 -16.09
N PHE A 85 9.51 -7.12 -17.44
CA PHE A 85 10.49 -6.41 -18.30
C PHE A 85 10.05 -6.48 -19.79
N LEU A 86 10.68 -5.79 -20.76
CA LEU A 86 10.19 -4.51 -21.32
C LEU A 86 9.82 -4.57 -22.83
N LEU A 87 8.66 -4.02 -23.21
CA LEU A 87 8.43 -3.41 -24.52
C LEU A 87 8.34 -1.88 -24.28
N ASN A 88 9.17 -1.06 -24.95
CA ASN A 88 9.30 0.40 -24.76
C ASN A 88 9.98 0.89 -23.44
N GLU A 89 11.19 0.40 -23.13
CA GLU A 89 12.02 0.94 -22.03
C GLU A 89 12.38 2.43 -22.27
N ASP A 90 12.74 2.76 -23.51
CA ASP A 90 13.28 4.08 -23.89
C ASP A 90 12.24 5.22 -23.94
N LYS A 91 10.93 4.90 -23.93
CA LYS A 91 9.87 5.89 -24.19
C LYS A 91 9.07 6.22 -22.93
N SER A 92 9.15 7.49 -22.50
CA SER A 92 8.28 8.02 -21.43
C SER A 92 6.78 7.88 -21.80
N PRO A 93 5.87 7.83 -20.81
CA PRO A 93 4.44 7.76 -21.07
C PRO A 93 3.91 8.86 -21.98
N PHE A 94 4.55 10.03 -22.02
CA PHE A 94 4.17 11.16 -22.89
C PHE A 94 4.65 11.02 -24.33
N GLN A 95 5.68 10.22 -24.59
CA GLN A 95 6.25 9.98 -25.92
C GLN A 95 5.57 8.82 -26.66
N ARG A 96 4.56 8.18 -26.05
CA ARG A 96 3.82 7.07 -26.67
C ARG A 96 2.84 7.58 -27.73
N THR A 97 2.49 6.70 -28.67
CA THR A 97 1.74 7.06 -29.89
C THR A 97 0.31 7.51 -29.60
N PHE A 98 -0.40 6.89 -28.64
CA PHE A 98 -1.83 7.15 -28.39
C PHE A 98 -2.10 8.04 -27.15
N VAL A 99 -1.14 8.87 -26.74
CA VAL A 99 -1.25 9.71 -25.54
C VAL A 99 -2.33 10.77 -25.67
N ASN A 100 -2.48 11.35 -26.85
CA ASN A 100 -3.47 12.40 -27.09
C ASN A 100 -4.90 11.85 -26.94
N GLN A 101 -5.14 10.62 -27.37
CA GLN A 101 -6.41 9.92 -27.21
C GLN A 101 -6.70 9.61 -25.73
N VAL A 102 -5.69 9.14 -24.98
CA VAL A 102 -5.84 8.94 -23.53
C VAL A 102 -6.11 10.24 -22.79
N LYS A 103 -5.44 11.34 -23.16
CA LYS A 103 -5.71 12.68 -22.61
C LYS A 103 -7.14 13.13 -22.91
N ARG A 104 -7.62 12.95 -24.15
CA ARG A 104 -9.00 13.24 -24.57
C ARG A 104 -10.01 12.48 -23.71
N CYS A 105 -9.85 11.17 -23.54
CA CYS A 105 -10.72 10.37 -22.65
C CYS A 105 -10.58 10.80 -21.17
N GLY A 106 -9.40 11.21 -20.74
CA GLY A 106 -9.14 11.74 -19.40
C GLY A 106 -9.89 13.05 -19.13
N GLU A 107 -9.90 13.97 -20.08
CA GLU A 107 -10.68 15.22 -20.01
C GLU A 107 -12.18 14.94 -19.99
N MET A 108 -12.69 14.06 -20.85
CA MET A 108 -14.09 13.65 -20.81
C MET A 108 -14.45 13.04 -19.44
N SER A 109 -13.58 12.18 -18.89
CA SER A 109 -13.78 11.61 -17.55
C SER A 109 -13.78 12.68 -16.44
N ARG A 110 -13.00 13.76 -16.57
CA ARG A 110 -13.07 14.94 -15.67
C ARG A 110 -14.43 15.62 -15.77
N LYS A 111 -14.94 15.89 -16.98
CA LYS A 111 -16.25 16.52 -17.21
C LYS A 111 -17.39 15.68 -16.62
N LEU A 112 -17.37 14.36 -16.84
CA LEU A 112 -18.38 13.46 -16.28
C LEU A 112 -18.34 13.40 -14.74
N ARG A 113 -17.15 13.46 -14.12
CA ARG A 113 -17.02 13.58 -12.66
C ARG A 113 -17.60 14.90 -12.16
N PHE A 114 -17.32 16.01 -12.84
CA PHE A 114 -17.92 17.30 -12.52
C PHE A 114 -19.46 17.25 -12.56
N PHE A 115 -20.07 16.59 -13.54
CA PHE A 115 -21.52 16.40 -13.57
C PHE A 115 -22.03 15.57 -12.38
N GLY A 116 -21.32 14.48 -12.03
CA GLY A 116 -21.64 13.68 -10.84
C GLY A 116 -21.61 14.49 -9.54
N ASP A 117 -20.62 15.37 -9.40
CA ASP A 117 -20.50 16.26 -8.24
C ASP A 117 -21.63 17.30 -8.20
N GLN A 118 -22.04 17.85 -9.34
CA GLN A 118 -23.17 18.79 -9.41
C GLN A 118 -24.52 18.12 -9.10
N ILE A 119 -24.72 16.90 -9.59
CA ILE A 119 -25.94 16.11 -9.34
C ILE A 119 -26.04 15.74 -7.86
N SER A 120 -24.93 15.32 -7.24
CA SER A 120 -24.90 14.99 -5.81
C SER A 120 -25.14 16.23 -4.93
N LYS A 121 -24.56 17.39 -5.27
CA LYS A 121 -24.86 18.68 -4.61
C LYS A 121 -26.32 19.10 -4.74
N ALA A 122 -26.99 18.76 -5.85
CA ALA A 122 -28.40 19.06 -6.07
C ALA A 122 -29.36 18.05 -5.40
N GLY A 123 -28.85 16.95 -4.82
CA GLY A 123 -29.68 15.90 -4.21
C GLY A 123 -30.55 15.12 -5.21
N ILE A 124 -30.21 15.16 -6.51
CA ILE A 124 -30.96 14.45 -7.55
C ILE A 124 -30.49 12.99 -7.55
N THR A 125 -31.40 12.05 -7.31
CA THR A 125 -31.11 10.62 -7.40
C THR A 125 -30.99 10.21 -8.86
N ALA A 126 -29.78 9.86 -9.29
CA ALA A 126 -29.58 9.27 -10.61
C ALA A 126 -30.35 7.94 -10.71
N SER A 127 -31.19 7.80 -11.73
CA SER A 127 -31.88 6.54 -12.00
C SER A 127 -30.88 5.50 -12.52
N PRO A 128 -30.82 4.28 -11.94
CA PRO A 128 -29.99 3.22 -12.46
C PRO A 128 -30.65 2.63 -13.72
N CYS A 129 -30.33 3.25 -14.87
CA CYS A 129 -30.51 2.73 -16.23
C CYS A 129 -31.95 2.70 -16.83
N PRO A 130 -32.21 3.49 -17.90
CA PRO A 130 -33.19 3.12 -18.93
C PRO A 130 -32.55 2.13 -19.92
N ALA A 131 -33.24 1.03 -20.22
CA ALA A 131 -32.72 -0.15 -20.95
C ALA A 131 -32.60 0.00 -22.49
N SER A 132 -32.72 1.19 -23.06
CA SER A 132 -32.69 1.36 -24.52
C SER A 132 -32.41 2.80 -24.89
N GLN A 133 -31.15 3.14 -25.13
CA GLN A 133 -30.78 4.40 -25.76
C GLN A 133 -29.70 4.19 -26.82
N GLN A 134 -29.74 5.05 -27.83
CA GLN A 134 -28.91 5.03 -29.03
C GLN A 134 -27.43 5.01 -28.67
N VAL A 135 -26.65 4.20 -29.38
CA VAL A 135 -25.19 4.19 -29.30
C VAL A 135 -24.70 5.53 -29.85
N ILE A 136 -24.35 6.45 -28.94
CA ILE A 136 -23.74 7.73 -29.26
C ILE A 136 -22.26 7.48 -29.56
N ASP A 137 -21.73 8.11 -30.61
CA ASP A 137 -20.30 8.04 -30.93
C ASP A 137 -19.47 8.85 -29.92
N LEU A 138 -18.20 8.46 -29.70
CA LEU A 138 -17.33 9.13 -28.73
C LEU A 138 -17.14 10.62 -29.07
N GLU A 139 -17.10 10.95 -30.36
CA GLU A 139 -16.97 12.33 -30.83
C GLU A 139 -18.22 13.17 -30.51
N GLU A 140 -19.41 12.61 -30.71
CA GLU A 140 -20.66 13.28 -30.36
C GLU A 140 -20.76 13.47 -28.84
N LEU A 141 -20.32 12.48 -28.05
CA LEU A 141 -20.28 12.60 -26.60
C LEU A 141 -19.33 13.71 -26.13
N GLU A 142 -18.18 13.88 -26.78
CA GLU A 142 -17.24 14.95 -26.43
C GLU A 142 -17.87 16.33 -26.67
N VAL A 143 -18.50 16.54 -27.82
CA VAL A 143 -19.17 17.81 -28.14
C VAL A 143 -20.27 18.09 -27.12
N ARG A 144 -21.20 17.14 -26.91
CA ARG A 144 -22.33 17.31 -25.98
C ARG A 144 -21.87 17.51 -24.53
N SER A 145 -20.83 16.79 -24.09
CA SER A 145 -20.27 16.98 -22.74
C SER A 145 -19.62 18.35 -22.57
N SER A 146 -19.02 18.90 -23.63
CA SER A 146 -18.42 20.24 -23.60
C SER A 146 -19.49 21.33 -23.58
N GLU A 147 -20.56 21.18 -24.37
CA GLU A 147 -21.71 22.09 -24.38
C GLU A 147 -22.39 22.13 -23.01
N HIS A 148 -22.69 20.96 -22.43
CA HIS A 148 -23.31 20.87 -21.11
C HIS A 148 -22.40 21.40 -19.97
N GLU A 149 -21.07 21.23 -20.07
CA GLU A 149 -20.13 21.83 -19.11
C GLU A 149 -20.17 23.35 -19.19
N ALA A 150 -20.11 23.93 -20.40
CA ALA A 150 -20.17 25.37 -20.59
C ALA A 150 -21.50 25.96 -20.09
N GLU A 151 -22.63 25.32 -20.44
CA GLU A 151 -23.97 25.73 -20.01
C GLU A 151 -24.09 25.72 -18.48
N LEU A 152 -23.64 24.65 -17.81
CA LEU A 152 -23.69 24.54 -16.35
C LEU A 152 -22.75 25.52 -15.65
N LEU A 153 -21.55 25.78 -16.20
CA LEU A 153 -20.63 26.77 -15.65
C LEU A 153 -21.22 28.19 -15.74
N GLU A 154 -21.84 28.53 -16.86
CA GLU A 154 -22.53 29.81 -17.03
C GLU A 154 -23.71 29.96 -16.07
N MET A 155 -24.57 28.93 -15.97
CA MET A 155 -25.68 28.93 -15.01
C MET A 155 -25.21 29.07 -13.56
N ASN A 156 -24.13 28.39 -13.19
CA ASN A 156 -23.56 28.47 -11.84
C ASN A 156 -22.99 29.87 -11.56
N ALA A 157 -22.25 30.46 -12.50
CA ALA A 157 -21.70 31.80 -12.36
C ALA A 157 -22.81 32.86 -12.23
N ASN A 158 -23.88 32.75 -13.04
CA ASN A 158 -25.03 33.65 -12.95
C ASN A 158 -25.79 33.47 -11.63
N SER A 159 -25.97 32.23 -11.17
CA SER A 159 -26.63 31.93 -9.90
C SER A 159 -25.81 32.45 -8.71
N GLU A 160 -24.49 32.36 -8.76
CA GLU A 160 -23.59 32.87 -7.73
C GLU A 160 -23.64 34.40 -7.65
N LYS A 161 -23.58 35.11 -8.78
CA LYS A 161 -23.75 36.57 -8.84
C LYS A 161 -25.09 37.01 -8.26
N LEU A 162 -26.19 36.36 -8.67
CA LEU A 162 -27.53 36.65 -8.15
C LEU A 162 -27.61 36.41 -6.63
N ARG A 163 -26.97 35.34 -6.13
CA ARG A 163 -26.94 35.01 -4.71
C ARG A 163 -26.11 35.99 -3.89
N GLN A 164 -25.00 36.49 -4.45
CA GLN A 164 -24.22 37.57 -3.84
C GLN A 164 -25.05 38.85 -3.72
N THR A 165 -25.70 39.29 -4.81
CA THR A 165 -26.57 40.47 -4.79
C THR A 165 -27.76 40.31 -3.83
N TYR A 166 -28.36 39.10 -3.79
CA TYR A 166 -29.42 38.79 -2.83
C TYR A 166 -28.94 38.91 -1.38
N ASN A 167 -27.77 38.35 -1.05
CA ASN A 167 -27.19 38.41 0.29
C ASN A 167 -26.85 39.85 0.69
N GLU A 168 -26.26 40.66 -0.20
CA GLU A 168 -25.97 42.08 0.03
C GLU A 168 -27.24 42.89 0.32
N LEU A 169 -28.30 42.69 -0.45
CA LEU A 169 -29.58 43.36 -0.23
C LEU A 169 -30.28 42.88 1.05
N LEU A 170 -30.12 41.60 1.41
CA LEU A 170 -30.66 41.04 2.65
C LEU A 170 -29.95 41.66 3.87
N GLU A 171 -28.62 41.75 3.83
CA GLU A 171 -27.83 42.47 4.82
C GLU A 171 -28.28 43.93 4.93
N PHE A 172 -28.45 44.60 3.79
CA PHE A 172 -28.89 45.99 3.77
C PHE A 172 -30.27 46.18 4.40
N LYS A 173 -31.23 45.30 4.09
CA LYS A 173 -32.57 45.30 4.71
C LYS A 173 -32.49 45.13 6.23
N LEU A 174 -31.66 44.18 6.71
CA LEU A 174 -31.48 43.95 8.14
C LEU A 174 -30.87 45.16 8.85
N VAL A 175 -29.88 45.81 8.23
CA VAL A 175 -29.29 47.05 8.74
C VAL A 175 -30.32 48.17 8.79
N LEU A 176 -31.12 48.37 7.72
CA LEU A 176 -32.18 49.39 7.70
C LEU A 176 -33.21 49.17 8.82
N LEU A 177 -33.66 47.94 9.06
CA LEU A 177 -34.65 47.64 10.10
C LEU A 177 -34.13 47.89 11.52
N LYS A 178 -32.87 47.51 11.81
CA LYS A 178 -32.30 47.59 13.16
C LYS A 178 -31.67 48.96 13.44
N ALA A 179 -30.96 49.56 12.48
CA ALA A 179 -30.34 50.88 12.63
C ALA A 179 -31.36 52.00 12.80
N GLY A 180 -32.53 51.90 12.14
CA GLY A 180 -33.63 52.84 12.34
C GLY A 180 -34.13 52.89 13.78
N GLY A 181 -34.23 51.74 14.45
CA GLY A 181 -34.58 51.67 15.86
C GLY A 181 -33.59 52.43 16.75
N PHE A 182 -32.29 52.35 16.45
CA PHE A 182 -31.25 53.07 17.20
C PHE A 182 -31.26 54.58 16.95
N LEU A 183 -31.51 55.02 15.72
CA LEU A 183 -31.58 56.45 15.38
C LEU A 183 -32.81 57.13 15.99
N VAL A 184 -33.97 56.46 15.95
CA VAL A 184 -35.20 56.95 16.59
C VAL A 184 -35.04 57.01 18.12
N ALA A 185 -34.41 56.00 18.73
CA ALA A 185 -34.12 56.01 20.16
C ALA A 185 -33.14 57.14 20.55
N ALA A 186 -32.13 57.42 19.72
CA ALA A 186 -31.20 58.53 19.93
C ALA A 186 -31.86 59.91 19.78
N GLN A 187 -32.78 60.07 18.82
CA GLN A 187 -33.55 61.31 18.63
C GLN A 187 -34.54 61.57 19.78
N ASN A 188 -35.19 60.53 20.31
CA ASN A 188 -36.11 60.67 21.46
C ASN A 188 -35.41 61.09 22.76
N HIS A 189 -34.08 60.95 22.86
CA HIS A 189 -33.27 61.42 24.00
C HIS A 189 -32.68 62.84 23.82
N ALA A 190 -32.79 63.44 22.62
CA ALA A 190 -32.40 64.82 22.38
C ALA A 190 -33.57 65.77 22.72
N VAL A 191 -33.33 66.74 23.60
CA VAL A 191 -34.27 67.85 23.89
C VAL A 191 -34.61 68.56 22.57
N PRO A 192 -35.89 68.86 22.28
CA PRO A 192 -36.25 69.52 21.02
C PRO A 192 -35.68 70.95 21.00
N PRO A 193 -34.99 71.39 19.94
CA PRO A 193 -34.84 72.82 19.67
C PRO A 193 -36.15 73.35 19.10
N GLU A 194 -36.60 74.48 19.65
CA GLU A 194 -37.80 75.20 19.27
C GLU A 194 -37.83 75.58 17.77
N THR A 195 -39.05 75.70 17.27
CA THR A 195 -39.49 76.13 15.92
C THR A 195 -38.74 77.32 15.32
N GLU A 196 -38.32 77.20 14.06
CA GLU A 196 -38.36 78.31 13.09
C GLU A 196 -38.84 77.82 11.71
N LEU A 197 -39.86 78.51 11.21
CA LEU A 197 -40.48 78.39 9.89
C LEU A 197 -39.62 79.11 8.84
N VAL A 198 -39.27 78.43 7.73
CA VAL A 198 -39.03 79.10 6.43
C VAL A 198 -39.51 78.19 5.28
N GLU A 199 -40.44 78.73 4.48
CA GLU A 199 -40.94 78.21 3.20
C GLU A 199 -39.93 78.39 2.05
N ASN A 200 -39.93 77.46 1.08
CA ASN A 200 -39.95 77.66 -0.39
C ASN A 200 -39.63 76.30 -1.09
N ILE A 201 -40.51 75.64 -1.87
CA ILE A 201 -41.17 75.95 -3.17
C ILE A 201 -40.27 75.63 -4.41
N TYR A 202 -40.70 74.57 -5.13
CA TYR A 202 -40.63 74.24 -6.57
C TYR A 202 -39.47 73.45 -7.26
N SER A 203 -39.88 72.27 -7.78
CA SER A 203 -39.61 71.67 -9.13
C SER A 203 -38.19 71.17 -9.46
N LYS A 204 -37.90 70.10 -10.23
CA LYS A 204 -38.62 69.37 -11.30
C LYS A 204 -37.85 68.06 -11.68
N LYS A 205 -38.59 66.95 -11.82
CA LYS A 205 -38.55 65.89 -12.87
C LYS A 205 -37.25 65.19 -13.37
N ASP A 206 -37.34 63.86 -13.30
CA ASP A 206 -37.00 62.77 -14.26
C ASP A 206 -35.62 62.72 -14.94
N ASP A 207 -34.85 61.67 -14.60
CA ASP A 207 -34.34 60.72 -15.59
C ASP A 207 -34.00 59.36 -14.93
N GLU A 208 -34.52 58.27 -15.49
CA GLU A 208 -34.19 56.89 -15.13
C GLU A 208 -32.87 56.47 -15.81
N SER A 209 -31.87 56.07 -15.02
CA SER A 209 -31.02 54.90 -15.32
C SER A 209 -30.11 54.53 -14.14
N VAL A 210 -30.33 53.29 -13.72
CA VAL A 210 -29.66 52.43 -12.74
C VAL A 210 -28.12 52.47 -12.80
N PHE A 211 -27.46 52.88 -11.69
CA PHE A 211 -26.19 52.34 -11.17
C PHE A 211 -26.02 52.86 -9.72
N LEU A 212 -26.45 52.07 -8.73
CA LEU A 212 -26.68 52.53 -7.34
C LEU A 212 -25.55 52.23 -6.32
N LEU A 213 -24.32 51.96 -6.77
CA LEU A 213 -23.21 51.64 -5.85
C LEU A 213 -21.90 52.41 -6.09
N GLU A 214 -21.84 53.30 -7.09
CA GLU A 214 -20.71 54.23 -7.27
C GLU A 214 -21.20 55.66 -7.47
N GLN A 215 -21.65 56.28 -6.37
CA GLN A 215 -21.67 57.73 -6.29
C GLN A 215 -21.02 58.16 -4.97
N SER A 216 -19.69 58.20 -5.00
CA SER A 216 -18.90 58.85 -3.97
C SER A 216 -19.19 60.36 -3.95
N VAL A 217 -19.76 60.80 -2.83
CA VAL A 217 -19.51 62.11 -2.20
C VAL A 217 -19.74 63.34 -3.09
N GLN A 218 -20.99 63.82 -3.14
CA GLN A 218 -21.23 65.27 -3.20
C GLN A 218 -21.40 65.79 -1.76
N PRO A 219 -20.73 66.88 -1.36
CA PRO A 219 -20.88 67.45 -0.04
C PRO A 219 -22.11 68.35 -0.04
N GLU A 220 -23.27 67.85 0.41
CA GLU A 220 -24.33 68.76 0.80
C GLU A 220 -23.90 69.52 2.07
N SER A 221 -23.73 70.82 1.89
CA SER A 221 -23.40 71.78 2.91
C SER A 221 -24.63 72.12 3.75
N SER A 222 -24.74 71.54 4.93
CA SER A 222 -25.35 72.23 6.07
C SER A 222 -24.68 71.81 7.36
N SER A 223 -23.89 72.73 7.90
CA SER A 223 -23.31 72.67 9.23
C SER A 223 -24.40 72.65 10.30
N LYS A 224 -24.66 71.47 10.85
CA LYS A 224 -25.01 71.33 12.28
C LYS A 224 -23.90 70.51 12.91
N ALA A 225 -23.39 70.95 14.05
CA ALA A 225 -22.43 70.22 14.87
C ALA A 225 -23.13 68.99 15.49
N GLY A 226 -23.49 68.02 14.65
CA GLY A 226 -24.17 66.78 15.00
C GLY A 226 -23.20 65.61 15.03
N LEU A 227 -23.46 64.67 15.94
CA LEU A 227 -22.82 63.35 15.97
C LEU A 227 -23.04 62.66 14.62
N ARG A 228 -21.95 62.27 13.94
CA ARG A 228 -22.00 61.47 12.71
C ARG A 228 -22.03 59.99 13.10
N PHE A 229 -22.63 59.14 12.27
CA PHE A 229 -22.67 57.70 12.51
C PHE A 229 -22.26 56.87 11.30
N ILE A 230 -21.82 55.64 11.57
CA ILE A 230 -21.62 54.57 10.58
C ILE A 230 -22.42 53.36 11.05
N SER A 231 -23.21 52.80 10.14
CA SER A 231 -23.95 51.55 10.34
C SER A 231 -23.36 50.42 9.52
N GLY A 232 -23.38 49.21 10.05
CA GLY A 232 -22.92 48.04 9.35
C GLY A 232 -23.34 46.74 10.01
N ILE A 233 -22.91 45.64 9.42
CA ILE A 233 -23.18 44.29 9.91
C ILE A 233 -21.86 43.51 10.02
N ILE A 234 -21.72 42.70 11.06
CA ILE A 234 -20.51 41.92 11.35
C ILE A 234 -20.88 40.54 11.89
N CYS A 235 -20.01 39.55 11.71
CA CYS A 235 -20.15 38.24 12.35
C CYS A 235 -20.10 38.36 13.88
N LYS A 236 -21.05 37.72 14.57
CA LYS A 236 -21.17 37.75 16.04
C LYS A 236 -19.90 37.26 16.76
N SER A 237 -19.16 36.32 16.17
CA SER A 237 -17.88 35.82 16.72
C SER A 237 -16.79 36.88 16.82
N LYS A 238 -16.80 37.90 15.95
CA LYS A 238 -15.78 38.96 15.88
C LYS A 238 -16.17 40.24 16.62
N GLU A 239 -17.41 40.33 17.10
CA GLU A 239 -18.04 41.50 17.71
C GLU A 239 -17.23 42.09 18.88
N LEU A 240 -16.91 41.28 19.89
CA LEU A 240 -16.19 41.73 21.09
C LEU A 240 -14.79 42.27 20.78
N THR A 241 -14.11 41.68 19.81
CA THR A 241 -12.76 42.11 19.40
C THR A 241 -12.84 43.39 18.59
N PHE A 242 -13.86 43.52 17.74
CA PHE A 242 -14.14 44.71 16.95
C PHE A 242 -14.45 45.91 17.82
N GLU A 243 -15.34 45.77 18.81
CA GLU A 243 -15.68 46.84 19.77
C GLU A 243 -14.44 47.31 20.54
N ARG A 244 -13.64 46.38 21.07
CA ARG A 244 -12.39 46.70 21.80
C ARG A 244 -11.40 47.47 20.93
N MET A 245 -11.30 47.12 19.65
CA MET A 245 -10.40 47.80 18.72
C MET A 245 -10.88 49.21 18.38
N LEU A 246 -12.19 49.38 18.15
CA LEU A 246 -12.80 50.70 17.94
C LEU A 246 -12.62 51.60 19.16
N PHE A 247 -12.87 51.08 20.37
CA PHE A 247 -12.68 51.80 21.63
C PHE A 247 -11.23 52.26 21.82
N ARG A 248 -10.25 51.37 21.57
CA ARG A 248 -8.82 51.68 21.66
C ARG A 248 -8.38 52.72 20.62
N ALA A 249 -8.82 52.57 19.37
CA ALA A 249 -8.42 53.44 18.26
C ALA A 249 -8.97 54.87 18.39
N THR A 250 -10.16 55.03 18.97
CA THR A 250 -10.83 56.32 19.20
C THR A 250 -10.59 56.88 20.61
N ARG A 251 -9.80 56.19 21.45
CA ARG A 251 -9.52 56.55 22.85
C ARG A 251 -10.79 56.71 23.70
N GLY A 252 -11.81 55.89 23.44
CA GLY A 252 -13.09 55.93 24.14
C GLY A 252 -14.05 57.05 23.71
N ASN A 253 -13.69 57.86 22.70
CA ASN A 253 -14.54 58.94 22.19
C ASN A 253 -15.53 58.46 21.12
N MET A 254 -16.25 57.37 21.39
CA MET A 254 -17.21 56.77 20.46
C MET A 254 -18.38 56.11 21.21
N PHE A 255 -19.57 56.09 20.61
CA PHE A 255 -20.74 55.38 21.15
C PHE A 255 -21.09 54.20 20.25
N PHE A 256 -21.07 52.98 20.80
CA PHE A 256 -21.29 51.73 20.08
C PHE A 256 -22.65 51.16 20.45
N ASN A 257 -23.55 51.05 19.47
CA ASN A 257 -24.83 50.36 19.63
C ASN A 257 -24.84 49.09 18.79
N GLN A 258 -25.40 48.02 19.34
CA GLN A 258 -25.45 46.72 18.69
C GLN A 258 -26.81 46.05 18.87
N ALA A 259 -27.31 45.40 17.82
CA ALA A 259 -28.47 44.52 17.87
C ALA A 259 -28.19 43.24 17.09
N PRO A 260 -28.56 42.06 17.61
CA PRO A 260 -28.53 40.83 16.83
C PRO A 260 -29.50 40.95 15.64
N ALA A 261 -29.09 40.48 14.46
CA ALA A 261 -29.95 40.48 13.28
C ALA A 261 -31.17 39.56 13.46
N GLY A 262 -31.02 38.48 14.23
CA GLY A 262 -32.08 37.51 14.57
C GLY A 262 -32.21 36.35 13.58
N GLU A 263 -31.77 36.54 12.34
CA GLU A 263 -31.73 35.53 11.27
C GLU A 263 -30.28 35.17 10.92
N GLN A 264 -30.02 33.91 10.56
CA GLN A 264 -28.72 33.48 10.05
C GLN A 264 -28.58 33.90 8.59
N VAL A 265 -27.53 34.67 8.30
CA VAL A 265 -27.25 35.16 6.94
C VAL A 265 -26.05 34.42 6.40
N MET A 266 -26.12 34.03 5.13
CA MET A 266 -24.99 33.40 4.46
C MET A 266 -23.83 34.40 4.33
N ASP A 267 -22.67 34.04 4.85
CA ASP A 267 -21.49 34.88 4.75
C ASP A 267 -20.91 34.82 3.31
N PRO A 268 -20.67 35.96 2.64
CA PRO A 268 -20.23 35.97 1.24
C PRO A 268 -18.85 35.34 1.00
N VAL A 269 -18.00 35.25 2.03
CA VAL A 269 -16.64 34.70 1.92
C VAL A 269 -16.58 33.23 2.31
N SER A 270 -17.26 32.83 3.40
CA SER A 270 -17.22 31.43 3.87
C SER A 270 -18.34 30.56 3.30
N GLY A 271 -19.44 31.14 2.81
CA GLY A 271 -20.60 30.42 2.31
C GLY A 271 -21.41 29.68 3.38
N GLU A 272 -21.09 29.89 4.67
CA GLU A 272 -21.80 29.30 5.80
C GLU A 272 -22.91 30.22 6.30
N MET A 273 -23.95 29.65 6.91
CA MET A 273 -25.02 30.41 7.56
C MET A 273 -24.53 30.85 8.93
N VAL A 274 -24.22 32.14 9.08
CA VAL A 274 -23.62 32.69 10.29
C VAL A 274 -24.58 33.68 10.95
N GLU A 275 -24.61 33.69 12.28
CA GLU A 275 -25.28 34.75 13.03
C GLU A 275 -24.52 36.06 12.91
N LYS A 276 -25.20 37.08 12.39
CA LYS A 276 -24.65 38.41 12.23
C LYS A 276 -25.29 39.41 13.22
N THR A 277 -24.49 40.39 13.63
CA THR A 277 -24.89 41.49 14.52
C THR A 277 -24.83 42.79 13.73
N VAL A 278 -25.90 43.58 13.79
CA VAL A 278 -25.95 44.95 13.24
C VAL A 278 -25.39 45.90 14.27
N PHE A 279 -24.50 46.80 13.85
CA PHE A 279 -23.90 47.81 14.71
C PHE A 279 -24.10 49.22 14.15
N VAL A 280 -24.13 50.20 15.06
CA VAL A 280 -24.13 51.63 14.75
C VAL A 280 -23.09 52.31 15.64
N VAL A 281 -22.13 52.99 15.01
CA VAL A 281 -21.03 53.69 15.68
C VAL A 281 -21.22 55.19 15.53
N PHE A 282 -21.46 55.90 16.63
CA PHE A 282 -21.50 57.36 16.66
C PHE A 282 -20.11 57.92 17.00
N PHE A 283 -19.66 58.93 16.24
CA PHE A 283 -18.35 59.55 16.40
C PHE A 283 -18.39 61.05 16.04
N SER A 284 -17.36 61.77 16.50
CA SER A 284 -17.14 63.17 16.16
C SER A 284 -15.80 63.33 15.42
N GLY A 285 -15.79 64.11 14.34
CA GLY A 285 -14.60 64.39 13.55
C GLY A 285 -14.33 63.43 12.38
N GLU A 286 -13.69 63.96 11.33
CA GLU A 286 -13.46 63.24 10.07
C GLU A 286 -12.28 62.27 10.13
N GLN A 287 -11.26 62.56 10.95
CA GLN A 287 -10.15 61.63 11.19
C GLN A 287 -10.61 60.34 11.88
N ALA A 288 -11.63 60.42 12.76
CA ALA A 288 -12.24 59.26 13.39
C ALA A 288 -13.00 58.39 12.37
N LYS A 289 -13.77 59.03 11.47
CA LYS A 289 -14.47 58.35 10.36
C LYS A 289 -13.52 57.45 9.55
N ASN A 290 -12.39 58.00 9.11
CA ASN A 290 -11.44 57.28 8.28
C ASN A 290 -10.76 56.12 9.02
N LYS A 291 -10.49 56.27 10.32
CA LYS A 291 -9.98 55.17 11.16
C LYS A 291 -11.01 54.06 11.34
N ILE A 292 -12.26 54.42 11.62
CA ILE A 292 -13.36 53.47 11.82
C ILE A 292 -13.61 52.68 10.52
N LEU A 293 -13.68 53.34 9.36
CA LEU A 293 -13.85 52.67 8.06
C LEU A 293 -12.73 51.66 7.77
N LYS A 294 -11.47 52.01 8.05
CA LYS A 294 -10.34 51.07 7.90
C LYS A 294 -10.46 49.87 8.83
N ILE A 295 -10.94 50.06 10.06
CA ILE A 295 -11.17 48.96 11.01
C ILE A 295 -12.35 48.08 10.53
N CYS A 296 -13.43 48.67 10.03
CA CYS A 296 -14.54 47.92 9.43
C CYS A 296 -14.05 47.03 8.27
N GLN A 297 -13.25 47.57 7.36
CA GLN A 297 -12.65 46.82 6.26
C GLN A 297 -11.74 45.69 6.75
N ALA A 298 -10.89 45.94 7.75
CA ALA A 298 -9.96 44.93 8.29
C ALA A 298 -10.68 43.75 8.97
N PHE A 299 -11.85 43.98 9.57
CA PHE A 299 -12.65 42.93 10.21
C PHE A 299 -13.62 42.23 9.24
N GLY A 300 -13.73 42.72 8.00
CA GLY A 300 -14.69 42.23 7.01
C GLY A 300 -16.14 42.61 7.35
N ALA A 301 -16.36 43.79 7.94
CA ALA A 301 -17.69 44.31 8.23
C ALA A 301 -18.25 45.05 7.01
N SER A 302 -19.45 44.68 6.56
CA SER A 302 -20.16 45.37 5.47
C SER A 302 -20.83 46.64 6.01
N CYS A 303 -20.46 47.81 5.50
CA CYS A 303 -21.03 49.09 5.90
C CYS A 303 -22.08 49.54 4.89
N TYR A 304 -23.25 49.96 5.39
CA TYR A 304 -24.36 50.41 4.54
C TYR A 304 -24.85 51.79 4.97
N PRO A 305 -25.18 52.70 4.03
CA PRO A 305 -25.70 54.03 4.34
C PRO A 305 -27.17 53.95 4.77
N VAL A 306 -27.50 54.59 5.89
CA VAL A 306 -28.88 54.68 6.40
C VAL A 306 -29.27 56.16 6.49
N PRO A 307 -30.35 56.62 5.82
CA PRO A 307 -30.82 57.99 5.93
C PRO A 307 -31.32 58.33 7.34
N GLU A 308 -31.16 59.59 7.74
CA GLU A 308 -31.65 60.09 9.04
C GLU A 308 -33.18 60.31 9.09
N GLU A 309 -33.80 60.53 7.92
CA GLU A 309 -35.25 60.73 7.81
C GLU A 309 -36.02 59.39 7.81
N ASN A 310 -36.93 59.24 8.77
CA ASN A 310 -37.75 58.03 8.93
C ASN A 310 -38.65 57.74 7.71
N SER A 311 -39.16 58.79 7.04
CA SER A 311 -39.95 58.65 5.80
C SER A 311 -39.15 58.02 4.65
N LYS A 312 -37.93 58.51 4.41
CA LYS A 312 -37.00 57.98 3.39
C LYS A 312 -36.55 56.56 3.75
N GLN A 313 -36.32 56.27 5.03
CA GLN A 313 -35.96 54.94 5.50
C GLN A 313 -37.08 53.91 5.26
N MET A 314 -38.34 54.25 5.54
CA MET A 314 -39.49 53.39 5.24
C MET A 314 -39.64 53.15 3.73
N GLN A 315 -39.38 54.17 2.90
CA GLN A 315 -39.42 54.04 1.45
C GLN A 315 -38.34 53.08 0.93
N LEU A 316 -37.07 53.27 1.33
CA LEU A 316 -35.96 52.38 0.96
C LEU A 316 -36.18 50.95 1.44
N THR A 317 -36.71 50.76 2.65
CA THR A 317 -36.99 49.42 3.19
C THR A 317 -38.02 48.68 2.34
N ARG A 318 -39.07 49.38 1.86
CA ARG A 318 -40.06 48.81 0.95
C ARG A 318 -39.46 48.48 -0.41
N GLU A 319 -38.65 49.38 -0.97
CA GLU A 319 -37.98 49.17 -2.26
C GLU A 319 -37.03 47.96 -2.23
N VAL A 320 -36.17 47.88 -1.22
CA VAL A 320 -35.24 46.74 -1.03
C VAL A 320 -36.01 45.44 -0.82
N SER A 321 -37.12 45.47 -0.08
CA SER A 321 -37.95 44.28 0.13
C SER A 321 -38.62 43.79 -1.16
N LEU A 322 -39.05 44.70 -2.04
CA LEU A 322 -39.57 44.34 -3.36
C LEU A 322 -38.48 43.70 -4.23
N ARG A 323 -37.30 44.33 -4.34
CA ARG A 323 -36.17 43.78 -5.11
C ARG A 323 -35.71 42.41 -4.61
N LEU A 324 -35.71 42.20 -3.29
CA LEU A 324 -35.39 40.90 -2.70
C LEU A 324 -36.39 39.81 -3.14
N SER A 325 -37.68 40.12 -3.15
CA SER A 325 -38.72 39.19 -3.61
C SER A 325 -38.55 38.84 -5.10
N ASP A 326 -38.19 39.81 -5.94
CA ASP A 326 -37.97 39.59 -7.38
C ASP A 326 -36.71 38.75 -7.63
N LEU A 327 -35.63 39.00 -6.88
CA LEU A 327 -34.40 38.21 -6.94
C LEU A 327 -34.61 36.77 -6.45
N GLU A 328 -35.40 36.57 -5.40
CA GLU A 328 -35.77 35.25 -4.90
C GLU A 328 -36.53 34.45 -5.96
N ALA A 329 -37.55 35.06 -6.60
CA ALA A 329 -38.29 34.42 -7.68
C ALA A 329 -37.39 34.07 -8.89
N THR A 330 -36.41 34.93 -9.20
CA THR A 330 -35.44 34.71 -10.27
C THR A 330 -34.45 33.59 -9.94
N LEU A 331 -33.93 33.56 -8.70
CA LEU A 331 -33.07 32.48 -8.20
C LEU A 331 -33.79 31.13 -8.21
N ASP A 332 -35.06 31.11 -7.83
CA ASP A 332 -35.89 29.91 -7.88
C ASP A 332 -36.15 29.43 -9.31
N ALA A 333 -36.40 30.34 -10.25
CA ALA A 333 -36.53 30.01 -11.66
C ALA A 333 -35.22 29.45 -12.23
N GLY A 334 -34.08 30.06 -11.89
CA GLY A 334 -32.75 29.60 -12.25
C GLY A 334 -32.42 28.21 -11.69
N ASN A 335 -32.71 27.98 -10.41
CA ASN A 335 -32.53 26.67 -9.77
C ASN A 335 -33.39 25.58 -10.42
N ARG A 336 -34.65 25.88 -10.77
CA ARG A 336 -35.51 24.95 -11.50
C ARG A 336 -34.95 24.61 -12.89
N HIS A 337 -34.44 25.61 -13.61
CA HIS A 337 -33.83 25.40 -14.93
C HIS A 337 -32.57 24.53 -14.84
N ARG A 338 -31.66 24.84 -13.90
CA ARG A 338 -30.46 24.05 -13.60
C ARG A 338 -30.80 22.61 -13.23
N ASN A 339 -31.77 22.41 -12.33
CA ASN A 339 -32.18 21.07 -11.90
C ASN A 339 -32.79 20.25 -13.04
N LYS A 340 -33.50 20.89 -13.98
CA LYS A 340 -34.02 20.23 -15.18
C LYS A 340 -32.90 19.77 -16.12
N ALA A 341 -31.89 20.62 -16.34
CA ALA A 341 -30.70 20.26 -17.12
C ALA A 341 -29.92 19.11 -16.47
N LEU A 342 -29.66 19.20 -15.15
CA LEU A 342 -28.98 18.15 -14.39
C LEU A 342 -29.76 16.83 -14.39
N ALA A 343 -31.10 16.86 -14.30
CA ALA A 343 -31.93 15.65 -14.38
C ALA A 343 -31.84 14.95 -15.75
N SER A 344 -31.74 15.73 -16.84
CA SER A 344 -31.51 15.19 -18.18
C SER A 344 -30.18 14.45 -18.24
N ILE A 345 -29.10 15.07 -17.76
CA ILE A 345 -27.74 14.49 -17.71
C ILE A 345 -27.70 13.24 -16.81
N ALA A 346 -28.35 13.30 -15.64
CA ALA A 346 -28.35 12.22 -14.65
C ALA A 346 -28.90 10.90 -15.22
N SER A 347 -29.82 10.95 -16.18
CA SER A 347 -30.39 9.76 -16.82
C SER A 347 -29.41 9.01 -17.72
N GLN A 348 -28.41 9.70 -18.28
CA GLN A 348 -27.45 9.16 -19.27
C GLN A 348 -26.03 9.02 -18.73
N LEU A 349 -25.71 9.71 -17.64
CA LEU A 349 -24.37 9.82 -17.07
C LEU A 349 -23.67 8.46 -16.86
N TRP A 350 -24.41 7.45 -16.38
CA TRP A 350 -23.84 6.11 -16.16
C TRP A 350 -23.32 5.46 -17.43
N ASN A 351 -24.07 5.56 -18.52
CA ASN A 351 -23.67 4.98 -19.82
C ASN A 351 -22.45 5.72 -20.38
N TRP A 352 -22.42 7.04 -20.25
CA TRP A 352 -21.28 7.86 -20.67
C TRP A 352 -20.01 7.53 -19.89
N ILE A 353 -20.13 7.32 -18.56
CA ILE A 353 -18.99 6.92 -17.73
C ILE A 353 -18.44 5.57 -18.16
N ILE A 354 -19.30 4.59 -18.40
CA ILE A 354 -18.87 3.24 -18.84
C ILE A 354 -18.20 3.30 -20.21
N MET A 355 -18.79 4.03 -21.16
CA MET A 355 -18.24 4.21 -22.51
C MET A 355 -16.85 4.85 -22.47
N VAL A 356 -16.69 5.98 -21.78
CA VAL A 356 -15.39 6.68 -21.69
C VAL A 356 -14.35 5.83 -20.97
N LYS A 357 -14.74 5.06 -19.95
CA LYS A 357 -13.83 4.13 -19.26
C LYS A 357 -13.38 2.99 -20.17
N LYS A 358 -14.30 2.39 -20.94
CA LYS A 358 -13.98 1.32 -21.91
C LYS A 358 -13.00 1.84 -22.96
N GLU A 359 -13.31 2.98 -23.57
CA GLU A 359 -12.44 3.60 -24.59
C GLU A 359 -11.07 3.96 -24.05
N LYS A 360 -11.01 4.55 -22.85
CA LYS A 360 -9.73 4.83 -22.19
C LYS A 360 -8.89 3.55 -22.00
N GLY A 361 -9.51 2.46 -21.54
CA GLY A 361 -8.84 1.17 -21.37
C GLY A 361 -8.28 0.61 -22.67
N VAL A 362 -9.00 0.77 -23.79
CA VAL A 362 -8.53 0.37 -25.13
C VAL A 362 -7.29 1.18 -25.53
N TYR A 363 -7.31 2.51 -25.39
CA TYR A 363 -6.15 3.35 -25.74
C TYR A 363 -4.95 3.14 -24.82
N ASP A 364 -5.18 2.92 -23.52
CA ASP A 364 -4.11 2.56 -22.59
C ASP A 364 -3.47 1.22 -22.98
N THR A 365 -4.26 0.25 -23.43
CA THR A 365 -3.77 -1.05 -23.94
C THR A 365 -3.04 -0.90 -25.28
N LEU A 366 -3.53 -0.06 -26.20
CA LEU A 366 -2.83 0.25 -27.46
C LEU A 366 -1.48 0.94 -27.22
N ASN A 367 -1.35 1.74 -26.17
CA ASN A 367 -0.09 2.37 -25.76
C ASN A 367 0.96 1.36 -25.25
N MET A 368 0.55 0.12 -24.93
CA MET A 368 1.46 -0.97 -24.58
C MET A 368 2.15 -1.57 -25.81
N LEU A 369 1.53 -1.47 -26.99
CA LEU A 369 2.01 -2.07 -28.23
C LEU A 369 3.12 -1.21 -28.87
N ASN A 370 4.09 -1.85 -29.51
CA ASN A 370 5.10 -1.15 -30.29
C ASN A 370 4.56 -0.81 -31.70
N PHE A 371 4.86 0.39 -32.18
CA PHE A 371 4.42 0.86 -33.49
C PHE A 371 5.55 0.69 -34.51
N ASP A 372 5.36 -0.22 -35.47
CA ASP A 372 6.26 -0.38 -36.61
C ASP A 372 5.85 0.57 -37.75
N VAL A 373 6.65 1.63 -37.92
CA VAL A 373 6.44 2.68 -38.93
C VAL A 373 6.51 2.11 -40.36
N THR A 374 7.29 1.06 -40.59
CA THR A 374 7.53 0.52 -41.93
C THR A 374 6.33 -0.26 -42.46
N LYS A 375 5.65 -1.01 -41.58
CA LYS A 375 4.55 -1.91 -41.93
C LYS A 375 3.17 -1.36 -41.57
N LYS A 376 3.08 -0.18 -40.93
CA LYS A 376 1.84 0.36 -40.35
C LYS A 376 1.10 -0.69 -39.52
N CYS A 377 1.85 -1.40 -38.69
CA CYS A 377 1.35 -2.47 -37.84
C CYS A 377 1.80 -2.21 -36.40
N LEU A 378 0.96 -2.62 -35.46
CA LEU A 378 1.27 -2.66 -34.04
C LEU A 378 1.73 -4.07 -33.69
N VAL A 379 2.84 -4.17 -32.97
CA VAL A 379 3.39 -5.44 -32.48
C VAL A 379 3.23 -5.47 -30.97
N GLY A 380 2.55 -6.49 -30.47
CA GLY A 380 2.39 -6.77 -29.05
C GLY A 380 2.91 -8.15 -28.71
N GLU A 381 3.53 -8.26 -27.55
CA GLU A 381 3.84 -9.55 -26.94
C GLU A 381 3.01 -9.70 -25.68
N GLY A 382 2.48 -10.89 -25.45
CA GLY A 382 1.67 -11.16 -24.27
C GLY A 382 1.63 -12.63 -23.90
N TRP A 383 1.32 -12.89 -22.64
CA TRP A 383 1.09 -14.22 -22.12
C TRP A 383 -0.38 -14.58 -22.24
N CYS A 384 -0.66 -15.77 -22.76
CA CYS A 384 -2.00 -16.34 -22.72
C CYS A 384 -1.94 -17.80 -22.28
N PRO A 385 -2.98 -18.30 -21.59
CA PRO A 385 -3.11 -19.71 -21.32
C PRO A 385 -3.22 -20.52 -22.63
N THR A 386 -2.62 -21.69 -22.67
CA THR A 386 -2.57 -22.53 -23.87
C THR A 386 -3.97 -22.92 -24.36
N PHE A 387 -4.92 -23.11 -23.45
CA PHE A 387 -6.32 -23.39 -23.78
C PHE A 387 -7.05 -22.20 -24.41
N ALA A 388 -6.60 -20.96 -24.17
CA ALA A 388 -7.27 -19.74 -24.62
C ALA A 388 -6.88 -19.34 -26.04
N LYS A 389 -5.78 -19.89 -26.59
CA LYS A 389 -5.31 -19.67 -27.96
C LYS A 389 -6.41 -19.72 -29.03
N PRO A 390 -7.27 -20.77 -29.12
CA PRO A 390 -8.32 -20.81 -30.13
C PRO A 390 -9.35 -19.69 -29.98
N GLN A 391 -9.73 -19.35 -28.74
CA GLN A 391 -10.70 -18.29 -28.44
C GLN A 391 -10.15 -16.92 -28.83
N ILE A 392 -8.86 -16.68 -28.57
CA ILE A 392 -8.18 -15.44 -28.96
C ILE A 392 -8.10 -15.34 -30.49
N LYS A 393 -7.74 -16.42 -31.19
CA LYS A 393 -7.71 -16.43 -32.66
C LYS A 393 -9.07 -16.11 -33.28
N GLU A 394 -10.13 -16.74 -32.78
CA GLU A 394 -11.51 -16.48 -33.23
C GLU A 394 -11.90 -15.00 -33.03
N ALA A 395 -11.60 -14.42 -31.86
CA ALA A 395 -11.88 -13.00 -31.61
C ALA A 395 -11.09 -12.05 -32.52
N LEU A 396 -9.83 -12.38 -32.85
CA LEU A 396 -9.02 -11.61 -33.79
C LEU A 396 -9.53 -11.72 -35.24
N GLU A 397 -10.02 -12.89 -35.64
CA GLU A 397 -10.68 -13.08 -36.95
C GLU A 397 -11.96 -12.25 -37.05
N HIS A 398 -12.81 -12.28 -36.01
CA HIS A 398 -14.00 -11.42 -35.92
C HIS A 398 -13.63 -9.93 -36.02
N ALA A 399 -12.60 -9.49 -35.29
CA ALA A 399 -12.12 -8.11 -35.35
C ALA A 399 -11.72 -7.69 -36.77
N THR A 400 -11.04 -8.59 -37.49
CA THR A 400 -10.61 -8.37 -38.88
C THR A 400 -11.82 -8.23 -39.83
N ILE A 401 -12.79 -9.13 -39.71
CA ILE A 401 -14.01 -9.11 -40.54
C ILE A 401 -14.82 -7.84 -40.29
N HIS A 402 -15.01 -7.47 -39.02
CA HIS A 402 -15.79 -6.29 -38.66
C HIS A 402 -15.11 -5.00 -39.11
N SER A 403 -13.78 -4.91 -39.01
CA SER A 403 -13.01 -3.73 -39.46
C SER A 403 -12.85 -3.64 -40.98
N ASN A 404 -13.24 -4.68 -41.73
CA ASN A 404 -13.07 -4.79 -43.18
C ASN A 404 -11.61 -4.57 -43.61
N SER A 405 -10.66 -5.00 -42.77
CA SER A 405 -9.23 -4.91 -43.02
C SER A 405 -8.81 -5.92 -44.10
N GLN A 406 -8.02 -5.47 -45.07
CA GLN A 406 -7.48 -6.35 -46.12
C GLN A 406 -6.37 -7.27 -45.60
N VAL A 407 -5.66 -6.84 -44.57
CA VAL A 407 -4.59 -7.60 -43.92
C VAL A 407 -5.16 -8.24 -42.66
N GLY A 408 -4.98 -9.55 -42.53
CA GLY A 408 -5.36 -10.29 -41.33
C GLY A 408 -4.41 -10.03 -40.17
N ILE A 409 -4.92 -10.14 -38.94
CA ILE A 409 -4.10 -10.08 -37.73
C ILE A 409 -3.29 -11.38 -37.63
N ILE A 410 -1.99 -11.26 -37.40
CA ILE A 410 -1.10 -12.42 -37.27
C ILE A 410 -0.92 -12.76 -35.80
N PHE A 411 -1.18 -14.01 -35.44
CA PHE A 411 -0.98 -14.57 -34.10
C PHE A 411 0.12 -15.64 -34.17
N HIS A 412 1.27 -15.37 -33.57
CA HIS A 412 2.44 -16.24 -33.60
C HIS A 412 2.83 -16.69 -32.18
N ASP A 413 3.07 -17.99 -32.01
CA ASP A 413 3.57 -18.55 -30.75
C ASP A 413 5.09 -18.36 -30.69
N MET A 414 5.58 -17.82 -29.57
CA MET A 414 6.99 -17.53 -29.33
C MET A 414 7.54 -18.45 -28.25
N ASP A 415 8.73 -19.00 -28.48
CA ASP A 415 9.51 -19.65 -27.43
C ASP A 415 10.24 -18.57 -26.64
N SER A 416 10.06 -18.55 -25.31
CA SER A 416 10.79 -17.64 -24.44
C SER A 416 11.47 -18.39 -23.31
N PHE A 417 12.60 -17.83 -22.86
CA PHE A 417 13.34 -18.31 -21.70
C PHE A 417 12.89 -17.63 -20.40
N GLU A 418 11.86 -16.77 -20.47
CA GLU A 418 11.31 -16.04 -19.33
C GLU A 418 10.33 -16.93 -18.55
N SER A 419 10.22 -16.68 -17.24
CA SER A 419 9.23 -17.37 -16.40
C SER A 419 7.83 -16.78 -16.65
N PRO A 420 6.87 -17.58 -17.14
CA PRO A 420 5.51 -17.11 -17.37
C PRO A 420 4.77 -16.73 -16.07
N PRO A 421 3.67 -15.95 -16.20
CA PRO A 421 2.80 -15.64 -15.07
C PRO A 421 2.02 -16.86 -14.58
N THR A 422 1.63 -16.85 -13.31
CA THR A 422 0.81 -17.90 -12.72
C THR A 422 -0.67 -17.59 -12.80
N TYR A 423 -1.43 -18.55 -13.31
CA TYR A 423 -2.89 -18.46 -13.38
C TYR A 423 -3.54 -19.70 -12.81
N PHE A 424 -4.47 -19.49 -11.88
CA PHE A 424 -5.32 -20.52 -11.33
C PHE A 424 -6.76 -20.24 -11.73
N ARG A 425 -7.42 -21.25 -12.30
CA ARG A 425 -8.86 -21.18 -12.52
C ARG A 425 -9.59 -21.36 -11.20
N THR A 426 -10.17 -20.29 -10.69
CA THR A 426 -10.99 -20.33 -9.47
C THR A 426 -12.47 -20.33 -9.79
N ASN A 427 -13.25 -21.11 -9.05
CA ASN A 427 -14.71 -21.00 -9.06
C ASN A 427 -15.16 -20.08 -7.91
N ARG A 428 -16.47 -19.78 -7.81
CA ARG A 428 -17.02 -18.92 -6.75
C ARG A 428 -16.72 -19.39 -5.33
N PHE A 429 -16.44 -20.70 -5.16
CA PHE A 429 -16.14 -21.33 -3.88
C PHE A 429 -14.64 -21.28 -3.56
N THR A 430 -13.76 -21.62 -4.50
CA THR A 430 -12.31 -21.66 -4.33
C THR A 430 -11.65 -20.29 -4.38
N HIS A 431 -12.29 -19.30 -4.99
CA HIS A 431 -11.77 -17.93 -5.09
C HIS A 431 -11.37 -17.34 -3.73
N ALA A 432 -12.26 -17.45 -2.73
CA ALA A 432 -11.98 -16.90 -1.40
C ALA A 432 -10.77 -17.57 -0.73
N PHE A 433 -10.59 -18.89 -0.93
CA PHE A 433 -9.42 -19.59 -0.42
C PHE A 433 -8.14 -19.23 -1.18
N GLN A 434 -8.24 -19.02 -2.50
CA GLN A 434 -7.12 -18.58 -3.31
C GLN A 434 -6.66 -17.18 -2.93
N GLU A 435 -7.59 -16.23 -2.72
CA GLU A 435 -7.24 -14.88 -2.26
C GLU A 435 -6.52 -14.88 -0.90
N ILE A 436 -6.92 -15.79 0.01
CA ILE A 436 -6.25 -15.97 1.30
C ILE A 436 -4.81 -16.48 1.13
N VAL A 437 -4.57 -17.34 0.14
CA VAL A 437 -3.22 -17.82 -0.20
C VAL A 437 -2.40 -16.71 -0.85
N ASP A 438 -2.95 -16.07 -1.87
CA ASP A 438 -2.27 -15.03 -2.67
C ASP A 438 -1.88 -13.82 -1.82
N ALA A 439 -2.61 -13.56 -0.73
CA ALA A 439 -2.26 -12.53 0.26
C ALA A 439 -0.91 -12.79 0.98
N TYR A 440 -0.43 -14.04 1.05
CA TYR A 440 0.89 -14.37 1.60
C TYR A 440 2.01 -14.17 0.57
N GLY A 441 1.74 -14.54 -0.68
CA GLY A 441 2.62 -14.41 -1.83
C GLY A 441 1.96 -15.06 -3.04
N VAL A 442 2.49 -14.80 -4.23
CA VAL A 442 2.01 -15.43 -5.47
C VAL A 442 2.92 -16.61 -5.82
N ALA A 443 2.29 -17.70 -6.29
CA ALA A 443 2.98 -18.96 -6.54
C ALA A 443 3.98 -18.79 -7.69
N ARG A 444 4.98 -19.67 -7.76
CA ARG A 444 5.82 -19.78 -8.95
C ARG A 444 5.08 -20.55 -10.04
N TYR A 445 5.49 -20.32 -11.28
CA TYR A 445 4.91 -21.03 -12.43
C TYR A 445 5.05 -22.54 -12.26
N GLN A 446 3.93 -23.23 -12.47
CA GLN A 446 3.74 -24.66 -12.27
C GLN A 446 4.11 -25.18 -10.87
N GLU A 447 4.16 -24.34 -9.84
CA GLU A 447 4.31 -24.77 -8.45
C GLU A 447 3.01 -25.42 -7.92
N ALA A 448 3.13 -26.28 -6.90
CA ALA A 448 1.98 -26.89 -6.25
C ALA A 448 1.12 -25.85 -5.51
N ASN A 449 -0.17 -25.77 -5.83
CA ASN A 449 -1.09 -24.81 -5.24
C ASN A 449 -1.49 -25.19 -3.80
N PRO A 450 -1.16 -24.38 -2.78
CA PRO A 450 -1.57 -24.65 -1.39
C PRO A 450 -3.07 -24.45 -1.15
N ALA A 451 -3.79 -23.73 -2.02
CA ALA A 451 -5.21 -23.41 -1.83
C ALA A 451 -6.08 -24.67 -1.78
N VAL A 452 -5.77 -25.68 -2.61
CA VAL A 452 -6.53 -26.93 -2.67
C VAL A 452 -6.56 -27.65 -1.32
N TYR A 453 -5.42 -27.69 -0.63
CA TYR A 453 -5.33 -28.29 0.71
C TYR A 453 -5.97 -27.38 1.75
N SER A 454 -5.74 -26.07 1.63
CA SER A 454 -6.26 -25.05 2.53
C SER A 454 -7.78 -25.06 2.60
N VAL A 455 -8.49 -25.40 1.54
CA VAL A 455 -9.98 -25.55 1.54
C VAL A 455 -10.46 -26.44 2.70
N ILE A 456 -9.73 -27.50 3.05
CA ILE A 456 -10.11 -28.42 4.13
C ILE A 456 -9.27 -28.19 5.39
N THR A 457 -7.95 -28.07 5.27
CA THR A 457 -7.06 -27.99 6.43
C THR A 457 -7.27 -26.69 7.21
N PHE A 458 -7.57 -25.57 6.54
CA PHE A 458 -7.76 -24.29 7.19
C PHE A 458 -9.01 -24.26 8.08
N PRO A 459 -10.21 -24.57 7.58
CA PRO A 459 -11.40 -24.66 8.43
C PRO A 459 -11.29 -25.72 9.53
N PHE A 460 -10.57 -26.82 9.29
CA PHE A 460 -10.37 -27.87 10.28
C PHE A 460 -9.50 -27.43 11.45
N LEU A 461 -8.36 -26.75 11.21
CA LEU A 461 -7.53 -26.21 12.29
C LEU A 461 -8.28 -25.15 13.10
N PHE A 462 -9.03 -24.28 12.42
CA PHE A 462 -9.92 -23.34 13.09
C PHE A 462 -10.91 -24.06 14.02
N ALA A 463 -11.54 -25.12 13.54
CA ALA A 463 -12.51 -25.89 14.31
C ALA A 463 -11.91 -26.57 15.55
N VAL A 464 -10.64 -27.00 15.49
CA VAL A 464 -9.93 -27.54 16.67
C VAL A 464 -9.77 -26.47 17.76
N MET A 465 -9.51 -25.22 17.37
CA MET A 465 -9.37 -24.08 18.28
C MET A 465 -10.71 -23.61 18.84
N PHE A 466 -11.75 -23.58 18.01
CA PHE A 466 -13.04 -23.00 18.39
C PHE A 466 -14.03 -24.02 18.99
N GLY A 467 -13.79 -25.32 18.78
CA GLY A 467 -14.69 -26.46 18.95
C GLY A 467 -15.80 -26.39 20.01
N ASP A 468 -16.88 -25.67 19.70
CA ASP A 468 -18.17 -25.73 20.38
C ASP A 468 -19.25 -25.85 19.29
N TRP A 469 -20.13 -26.85 19.39
CA TRP A 469 -21.11 -27.06 18.32
C TRP A 469 -22.33 -26.12 18.42
N GLY A 470 -22.60 -25.54 19.59
CA GLY A 470 -23.58 -24.48 19.77
C GLY A 470 -23.14 -23.17 19.12
N HIS A 471 -21.90 -22.75 19.38
CA HIS A 471 -21.33 -21.59 18.69
C HIS A 471 -21.17 -21.83 17.18
N GLY A 472 -20.75 -23.04 16.79
CA GLY A 472 -20.70 -23.46 15.38
C GLY A 472 -22.05 -23.37 14.67
N LEU A 473 -23.15 -23.71 15.34
CA LEU A 473 -24.51 -23.55 14.81
C LEU A 473 -24.88 -22.07 14.58
N CYS A 474 -24.47 -21.17 15.47
CA CYS A 474 -24.67 -19.73 15.28
C CYS A 474 -23.88 -19.19 14.07
N LEU A 475 -22.62 -19.61 13.90
CA LEU A 475 -21.81 -19.27 12.72
C LEU A 475 -22.42 -19.84 11.43
N LEU A 476 -22.95 -21.08 11.49
CA LEU A 476 -23.63 -21.71 10.37
C LEU A 476 -24.85 -20.88 9.93
N LEU A 477 -25.69 -20.46 10.88
CA LEU A 477 -26.85 -19.62 10.58
C LEU A 477 -26.43 -18.27 9.95
N GLY A 478 -25.39 -17.63 10.48
CA GLY A 478 -24.83 -16.39 9.92
C GLY A 478 -24.35 -16.57 8.47
N SER A 479 -23.60 -17.65 8.20
CA SER A 479 -23.10 -17.95 6.85
C SER A 479 -24.23 -18.27 5.86
N LEU A 480 -25.26 -19.00 6.30
CA LEU A 480 -26.44 -19.29 5.47
C LEU A 480 -27.21 -18.02 5.11
N ILE A 481 -27.33 -17.06 6.04
CA ILE A 481 -27.97 -15.77 5.75
C ILE A 481 -27.22 -15.00 4.65
N LEU A 482 -25.88 -15.00 4.69
CA LEU A 482 -25.04 -14.36 3.66
C LEU A 482 -25.22 -15.03 2.29
N ILE A 483 -25.30 -16.36 2.26
CA ILE A 483 -25.47 -17.13 1.02
C ILE A 483 -26.89 -16.96 0.45
N LEU A 484 -27.92 -17.00 1.29
CA LEU A 484 -29.31 -16.80 0.84
C LEU A 484 -29.53 -15.41 0.24
N HIS A 485 -28.83 -14.39 0.74
CA HIS A 485 -28.92 -13.01 0.25
C HIS A 485 -27.85 -12.63 -0.78
N GLU A 486 -27.16 -13.60 -1.40
CA GLU A 486 -26.03 -13.36 -2.32
C GLU A 486 -26.36 -12.37 -3.43
N LYS A 487 -27.52 -12.51 -4.09
CA LYS A 487 -27.94 -11.61 -5.18
C LYS A 487 -28.20 -10.17 -4.70
N LYS A 488 -28.76 -10.03 -3.50
CA LYS A 488 -29.12 -8.71 -2.93
C LYS A 488 -27.87 -7.99 -2.43
N LEU A 489 -27.05 -8.68 -1.64
CA LEU A 489 -25.83 -8.11 -1.06
C LEU A 489 -24.80 -7.81 -2.15
N GLY A 490 -24.65 -8.68 -3.15
CA GLY A 490 -23.74 -8.43 -4.27
C GLY A 490 -24.06 -7.19 -5.11
N SER A 491 -25.34 -6.76 -5.14
CA SER A 491 -25.75 -5.54 -5.85
C SER A 491 -25.51 -4.24 -5.08
N GLN A 492 -25.22 -4.32 -3.78
CA GLN A 492 -25.07 -3.16 -2.91
C GLN A 492 -23.60 -2.90 -2.61
N LYS A 493 -23.21 -1.62 -2.51
CA LYS A 493 -21.91 -1.25 -1.94
C LYS A 493 -21.96 -1.51 -0.44
N LEU A 494 -21.27 -2.56 -0.02
CA LEU A 494 -21.17 -2.97 1.38
C LEU A 494 -20.11 -2.12 2.11
N GLY A 495 -20.24 -2.00 3.43
CA GLY A 495 -19.15 -1.47 4.25
C GLY A 495 -17.98 -2.46 4.27
N SER A 496 -16.76 -1.99 4.54
CA SER A 496 -15.52 -2.77 4.45
C SER A 496 -15.55 -4.11 5.20
N PHE A 497 -16.09 -4.14 6.43
CA PHE A 497 -16.21 -5.38 7.21
C PHE A 497 -17.20 -6.37 6.59
N MET A 498 -18.34 -5.87 6.11
CA MET A 498 -19.38 -6.72 5.53
C MET A 498 -18.96 -7.25 4.15
N GLU A 499 -18.18 -6.47 3.40
CA GLU A 499 -17.56 -6.90 2.15
C GLU A 499 -16.57 -8.06 2.36
N MET A 500 -15.71 -7.95 3.38
CA MET A 500 -14.78 -9.02 3.76
C MET A 500 -15.53 -10.29 4.19
N ALA A 501 -16.56 -10.15 5.03
CA ALA A 501 -17.39 -11.28 5.46
C ALA A 501 -18.16 -11.92 4.28
N PHE A 502 -18.60 -11.11 3.32
CA PHE A 502 -19.28 -11.59 2.12
C PHE A 502 -18.34 -12.32 1.15
N GLY A 503 -17.12 -11.81 0.96
CA GLY A 503 -16.05 -12.47 0.20
C GLY A 503 -15.73 -13.85 0.78
N GLY A 504 -15.58 -13.93 2.10
CA GLY A 504 -15.27 -15.17 2.84
C GLY A 504 -16.46 -16.09 3.16
N ARG A 505 -17.66 -15.88 2.59
CA ARG A 505 -18.89 -16.60 3.00
C ARG A 505 -18.78 -18.13 2.99
N TYR A 506 -18.09 -18.70 2.00
CA TYR A 506 -17.89 -20.15 1.89
C TYR A 506 -16.82 -20.66 2.87
N VAL A 507 -15.85 -19.82 3.24
CA VAL A 507 -14.85 -20.12 4.27
C VAL A 507 -15.53 -20.22 5.63
N VAL A 508 -16.37 -19.24 5.98
CA VAL A 508 -17.15 -19.23 7.24
C VAL A 508 -18.11 -20.42 7.29
N LEU A 509 -18.74 -20.79 6.17
CA LEU A 509 -19.61 -21.97 6.09
C LEU A 509 -18.85 -23.26 6.48
N LEU A 510 -17.68 -23.50 5.87
CA LEU A 510 -16.88 -24.68 6.19
C LEU A 510 -16.35 -24.65 7.62
N MET A 511 -15.90 -23.49 8.11
CA MET A 511 -15.48 -23.31 9.50
C MET A 511 -16.58 -23.69 10.48
N ALA A 512 -17.83 -23.28 10.21
CA ALA A 512 -18.98 -23.62 11.03
C ALA A 512 -19.27 -25.13 11.03
N LEU A 513 -19.24 -25.78 9.86
CA LEU A 513 -19.47 -27.23 9.75
C LEU A 513 -18.39 -28.05 10.50
N PHE A 514 -17.12 -27.71 10.32
CA PHE A 514 -16.05 -28.38 11.05
C PHE A 514 -16.08 -28.05 12.55
N SER A 515 -16.45 -26.83 12.94
CA SER A 515 -16.62 -26.47 14.35
C SER A 515 -17.73 -27.28 15.01
N ILE A 516 -18.83 -27.56 14.33
CA ILE A 516 -19.88 -28.46 14.82
C ILE A 516 -19.32 -29.87 15.00
N TYR A 517 -18.56 -30.37 14.02
CA TYR A 517 -17.92 -31.68 14.10
C TYR A 517 -16.94 -31.78 15.29
N CYS A 518 -16.02 -30.83 15.44
CA CYS A 518 -15.07 -30.80 16.55
C CYS A 518 -15.76 -30.56 17.91
N GLY A 519 -16.80 -29.73 17.95
CA GLY A 519 -17.60 -29.52 19.16
C GLY A 519 -18.36 -30.77 19.62
N LEU A 520 -18.79 -31.62 18.69
CA LEU A 520 -19.34 -32.94 19.02
C LEU A 520 -18.26 -33.92 19.53
N ILE A 521 -17.02 -33.82 19.04
CA ILE A 521 -15.89 -34.61 19.56
C ILE A 521 -15.53 -34.18 20.98
N TYR A 522 -15.47 -32.88 21.26
CA TYR A 522 -15.24 -32.37 22.62
C TYR A 522 -16.46 -32.55 23.52
N ASN A 523 -17.64 -32.76 22.93
CA ASN A 523 -18.93 -32.89 23.60
C ASN A 523 -19.28 -31.64 24.43
N GLU A 524 -19.19 -30.47 23.78
CA GLU A 524 -19.40 -29.16 24.40
C GLU A 524 -20.48 -28.37 23.62
N PHE A 525 -21.55 -27.95 24.31
CA PHE A 525 -22.60 -27.07 23.79
C PHE A 525 -22.81 -25.90 24.75
N PHE A 526 -22.33 -24.70 24.41
CA PHE A 526 -22.37 -23.56 25.33
C PHE A 526 -21.88 -23.94 26.74
N SER A 527 -20.78 -24.70 26.80
CA SER A 527 -20.17 -25.27 28.02
C SER A 527 -20.95 -26.39 28.75
N VAL A 528 -22.04 -26.90 28.19
CA VAL A 528 -22.81 -28.01 28.75
C VAL A 528 -22.55 -29.32 27.98
N PRO A 529 -22.27 -30.45 28.67
CA PRO A 529 -22.12 -31.76 28.03
C PRO A 529 -23.47 -32.44 27.74
N PHE A 530 -23.53 -33.27 26.71
CA PHE A 530 -24.72 -34.07 26.39
C PHE A 530 -24.44 -35.59 26.37
N HIS A 531 -25.44 -36.38 26.76
CA HIS A 531 -25.41 -37.85 26.71
C HIS A 531 -25.97 -38.40 25.38
N ILE A 532 -25.43 -37.97 24.23
CA ILE A 532 -26.00 -38.26 22.89
C ILE A 532 -25.68 -39.69 22.40
N PHE A 533 -24.42 -40.13 22.53
CA PHE A 533 -23.90 -41.32 21.84
C PHE A 533 -23.83 -42.59 22.70
N GLY A 534 -24.42 -42.57 23.91
CA GLY A 534 -24.49 -43.75 24.78
C GLY A 534 -24.34 -43.45 26.26
N THR A 535 -24.23 -44.51 27.07
CA THR A 535 -23.99 -44.41 28.51
C THR A 535 -22.50 -44.16 28.81
N SER A 536 -22.22 -43.31 29.81
CA SER A 536 -20.86 -43.04 30.29
C SER A 536 -20.10 -44.32 30.72
N ALA A 537 -18.78 -44.31 30.50
CA ALA A 537 -17.84 -45.34 30.93
C ALA A 537 -17.61 -45.32 32.46
N TYR A 538 -17.96 -44.20 33.11
CA TYR A 538 -17.73 -43.96 34.53
C TYR A 538 -19.05 -44.04 35.31
N LYS A 539 -19.02 -44.71 36.47
CA LYS A 539 -20.17 -44.77 37.39
C LYS A 539 -19.72 -44.54 38.83
N CYS A 540 -20.60 -43.97 39.64
CA CYS A 540 -20.40 -43.90 41.08
C CYS A 540 -20.55 -45.29 41.71
N ARG A 541 -19.72 -45.60 42.72
CA ARG A 541 -19.69 -46.90 43.41
C ARG A 541 -20.94 -47.13 44.27
N ASP A 542 -21.44 -46.08 44.95
CA ASP A 542 -22.58 -46.14 45.88
C ASP A 542 -23.68 -45.11 45.55
N SER A 543 -24.91 -45.37 46.02
CA SER A 543 -26.08 -44.48 45.85
C SER A 543 -26.03 -43.20 46.69
N SER A 544 -25.08 -43.09 47.63
CA SER A 544 -24.78 -41.87 48.41
C SER A 544 -23.86 -40.88 47.69
N CYS A 545 -23.35 -41.26 46.53
CA CYS A 545 -22.48 -40.44 45.69
C CYS A 545 -23.35 -39.64 44.71
N SER A 546 -24.17 -38.73 45.23
CA SER A 546 -24.96 -37.80 44.39
C SER A 546 -24.09 -36.62 43.91
N ASP A 547 -23.09 -36.22 44.70
CA ASP A 547 -22.29 -35.03 44.43
C ASP A 547 -20.82 -35.41 44.23
N ALA A 548 -20.28 -35.08 43.06
CA ALA A 548 -18.97 -35.47 42.54
C ALA A 548 -17.75 -34.89 43.32
N HIS A 549 -17.92 -34.44 44.55
CA HIS A 549 -16.92 -33.63 45.26
C HIS A 549 -15.98 -34.38 46.20
N THR A 550 -16.26 -35.64 46.59
CA THR A 550 -15.50 -36.29 47.68
C THR A 550 -15.02 -37.73 47.43
N THR A 551 -15.63 -38.57 46.58
CA THR A 551 -15.14 -39.95 46.33
C THR A 551 -15.37 -40.48 44.89
N GLY A 552 -14.27 -40.52 44.13
CA GLY A 552 -13.94 -41.24 42.88
C GLY A 552 -15.02 -41.84 41.96
N LEU A 553 -15.11 -41.31 40.74
CA LEU A 553 -15.65 -42.01 39.56
C LEU A 553 -14.76 -43.23 39.24
N ILE A 554 -15.35 -44.42 39.12
CA ILE A 554 -14.64 -45.65 38.72
C ILE A 554 -15.01 -45.99 37.28
N LYS A 555 -14.01 -46.34 36.46
CA LYS A 555 -14.22 -46.86 35.10
C LYS A 555 -14.89 -48.24 35.22
N TYR A 556 -16.14 -48.32 34.79
CA TYR A 556 -16.98 -49.51 34.91
C TYR A 556 -17.26 -50.18 33.56
N ARG A 557 -17.19 -49.42 32.46
CA ARG A 557 -17.48 -49.86 31.09
C ARG A 557 -16.36 -49.51 30.11
N ASP A 558 -16.50 -50.03 28.90
CA ASP A 558 -15.70 -49.66 27.74
C ASP A 558 -15.78 -48.15 27.45
N PRO A 559 -14.78 -47.59 26.76
CA PRO A 559 -14.70 -46.16 26.46
C PRO A 559 -15.96 -45.64 25.74
N TYR A 560 -16.24 -44.36 25.94
CA TYR A 560 -17.37 -43.70 25.29
C TYR A 560 -17.26 -43.82 23.76
N PRO A 561 -18.34 -44.19 23.02
CA PRO A 561 -18.24 -44.52 21.60
C PRO A 561 -17.79 -43.37 20.69
N PHE A 562 -18.12 -42.12 21.03
CA PHE A 562 -17.81 -40.95 20.20
C PHE A 562 -17.57 -39.71 21.05
N GLY A 563 -16.37 -39.14 20.97
CA GLY A 563 -16.00 -37.92 21.69
C GLY A 563 -15.62 -38.15 23.17
N VAL A 564 -15.57 -37.06 23.93
CA VAL A 564 -15.22 -37.07 25.36
C VAL A 564 -16.43 -37.49 26.20
N ASP A 565 -16.18 -38.32 27.21
CA ASP A 565 -17.23 -38.80 28.10
C ASP A 565 -17.86 -37.63 28.90
N PRO A 566 -19.20 -37.46 28.85
CA PRO A 566 -19.91 -36.37 29.52
C PRO A 566 -19.60 -36.21 31.01
N ARG A 567 -19.29 -37.31 31.72
CA ARG A 567 -19.07 -37.29 33.18
C ARG A 567 -17.75 -36.66 33.60
N TRP A 568 -16.85 -36.35 32.67
CA TRP A 568 -15.62 -35.61 32.99
C TRP A 568 -15.91 -34.14 33.30
N ARG A 569 -16.93 -33.55 32.67
CA ARG A 569 -17.34 -32.17 32.92
C ARG A 569 -17.87 -32.02 34.36
N GLY A 570 -17.37 -31.03 35.09
CA GLY A 570 -17.69 -30.78 36.50
C GLY A 570 -16.87 -31.63 37.50
N SER A 571 -15.92 -32.43 37.02
CA SER A 571 -15.00 -33.19 37.89
C SER A 571 -13.75 -32.36 38.26
N ARG A 572 -13.18 -32.59 39.46
CA ARG A 572 -11.92 -31.90 39.86
C ARG A 572 -10.74 -32.20 38.93
N SER A 573 -10.79 -33.33 38.23
CA SER A 573 -9.75 -33.83 37.32
C SER A 573 -9.99 -33.50 35.84
N GLU A 574 -11.01 -32.71 35.54
CA GLU A 574 -11.37 -32.32 34.18
C GLU A 574 -10.24 -31.57 33.46
N LEU A 575 -9.76 -30.48 34.07
CA LEU A 575 -8.73 -29.62 33.49
C LEU A 575 -7.42 -30.38 33.21
N PRO A 576 -6.85 -31.17 34.16
CA PRO A 576 -5.67 -31.99 33.87
C PRO A 576 -5.87 -32.98 32.72
N PHE A 577 -7.07 -33.58 32.59
CA PHE A 577 -7.38 -34.52 31.53
C PHE A 577 -7.49 -33.82 30.17
N LEU A 578 -8.33 -32.79 30.05
CA LEU A 578 -8.55 -32.05 28.80
C LEU A 578 -7.26 -31.36 28.33
N ASN A 579 -6.47 -30.81 29.24
CA ASN A 579 -5.16 -30.24 28.95
C ASN A 579 -4.23 -31.29 28.30
N SER A 580 -4.11 -32.47 28.92
CA SER A 580 -3.27 -33.55 28.39
C SER A 580 -3.71 -34.02 27.00
N VAL A 581 -5.02 -34.17 26.77
CA VAL A 581 -5.57 -34.63 25.49
C VAL A 581 -5.39 -33.57 24.40
N LYS A 582 -5.85 -32.33 24.64
CA LYS A 582 -5.80 -31.25 23.64
C LYS A 582 -4.36 -30.89 23.26
N MET A 583 -3.43 -30.86 24.22
CA MET A 583 -2.01 -30.63 23.94
C MET A 583 -1.40 -31.72 23.05
N LYS A 584 -1.61 -33.00 23.37
CA LYS A 584 -1.09 -34.12 22.57
C LYS A 584 -1.70 -34.16 21.17
N MET A 585 -3.01 -33.90 21.07
CA MET A 585 -3.69 -33.81 19.78
C MET A 585 -3.12 -32.70 18.91
N SER A 586 -2.81 -31.54 19.49
CA SER A 586 -2.20 -30.41 18.77
C SER A 586 -0.84 -30.78 18.17
N ILE A 587 0.00 -31.52 18.93
CA ILE A 587 1.30 -32.00 18.43
C ILE A 587 1.11 -33.01 17.29
N LEU A 588 0.17 -33.97 17.42
CA LEU A 588 -0.10 -34.96 16.37
C LEU A 588 -0.57 -34.30 15.06
N LEU A 589 -1.49 -33.33 15.16
CA LEU A 589 -1.98 -32.57 14.01
C LEU A 589 -0.86 -31.74 13.37
N GLY A 590 -0.05 -31.05 14.18
CA GLY A 590 1.06 -30.25 13.69
C GLY A 590 2.11 -31.07 12.95
N VAL A 591 2.56 -32.20 13.52
CA VAL A 591 3.54 -33.09 12.89
C VAL A 591 2.99 -33.69 11.60
N SER A 592 1.70 -34.03 11.56
CA SER A 592 1.05 -34.54 10.35
C SER A 592 0.99 -33.48 9.24
N GLN A 593 0.60 -32.24 9.57
CA GLN A 593 0.53 -31.13 8.61
C GLN A 593 1.90 -30.71 8.09
N MET A 594 2.93 -30.67 8.94
CA MET A 594 4.30 -30.36 8.50
C MET A 594 4.87 -31.44 7.58
N ASN A 595 4.62 -32.72 7.88
CA ASN A 595 4.99 -33.81 6.97
C ASN A 595 4.28 -33.71 5.62
N LEU A 596 2.99 -33.33 5.61
CA LEU A 596 2.26 -33.07 4.36
C LEU A 596 2.94 -31.95 3.54
N GLY A 597 3.36 -30.85 4.18
CA GLY A 597 4.07 -29.76 3.50
C GLY A 597 5.39 -30.23 2.85
N ILE A 598 6.20 -31.04 3.55
CA ILE A 598 7.45 -31.57 3.00
C ILE A 598 7.18 -32.57 1.86
N LEU A 599 6.10 -33.35 1.92
CA LEU A 599 5.68 -34.22 0.81
C LEU A 599 5.29 -33.42 -0.44
N LEU A 600 4.68 -32.25 -0.29
CA LEU A 600 4.38 -31.37 -1.44
C LEU A 600 5.65 -30.83 -2.09
N SER A 601 6.68 -30.50 -1.31
CA SER A 601 8.00 -30.15 -1.85
C SER A 601 8.60 -31.29 -2.69
N TYR A 602 8.41 -32.55 -2.29
CA TYR A 602 8.84 -33.69 -3.11
C TYR A 602 8.08 -33.79 -4.45
N PHE A 603 6.74 -33.63 -4.43
CA PHE A 603 5.96 -33.65 -5.67
C PHE A 603 6.35 -32.51 -6.60
N ASP A 604 6.73 -31.36 -6.05
CA ASP A 604 7.22 -30.22 -6.82
C ASP A 604 8.59 -30.48 -7.44
N ALA A 605 9.57 -30.95 -6.65
CA ALA A 605 10.89 -31.30 -7.15
C ALA A 605 10.86 -32.43 -8.21
N LYS A 606 9.95 -33.40 -8.05
CA LYS A 606 9.73 -34.46 -9.04
C LYS A 606 9.18 -33.92 -10.36
N PHE A 607 8.28 -32.95 -10.30
CA PHE A 607 7.67 -32.33 -11.48
C PHE A 607 8.70 -31.50 -12.26
N HIS A 608 9.50 -30.68 -11.58
CA HIS A 608 10.58 -29.89 -12.19
C HIS A 608 11.81 -30.73 -12.60
N GLY A 609 11.83 -32.03 -12.33
CA GLY A 609 12.94 -32.92 -12.66
C GLY A 609 14.22 -32.68 -11.84
N SER A 610 14.15 -31.95 -10.72
CA SER A 610 15.31 -31.58 -9.90
C SER A 610 15.74 -32.70 -8.96
N SER A 611 16.47 -33.68 -9.52
CA SER A 611 16.99 -34.84 -8.76
C SER A 611 17.91 -34.46 -7.59
N LEU A 612 18.53 -33.28 -7.63
CA LEU A 612 19.37 -32.75 -6.55
C LEU A 612 18.55 -32.37 -5.31
N ASP A 613 17.42 -31.69 -5.50
CA ASP A 613 16.57 -31.24 -4.38
C ASP A 613 15.91 -32.43 -3.69
N ILE A 614 15.48 -33.44 -4.45
CA ILE A 614 14.91 -34.67 -3.88
C ILE A 614 15.91 -35.37 -2.93
N ARG A 615 17.18 -35.46 -3.34
CA ARG A 615 18.19 -36.24 -2.62
C ARG A 615 18.83 -35.49 -1.46
N TYR A 616 19.02 -34.18 -1.60
CA TYR A 616 19.80 -33.38 -0.66
C TYR A 616 18.97 -32.35 0.11
N GLN A 617 17.70 -32.15 -0.23
CA GLN A 617 16.79 -31.28 0.53
C GLN A 617 15.66 -32.12 1.14
N PHE A 618 14.84 -32.78 0.32
CA PHE A 618 13.68 -33.55 0.81
C PHE A 618 14.05 -34.71 1.74
N MET A 619 14.98 -35.59 1.32
CA MET A 619 15.37 -36.78 2.10
C MET A 619 15.92 -36.43 3.49
N PRO A 620 16.93 -35.53 3.63
CA PRO A 620 17.41 -35.12 4.95
C PRO A 620 16.33 -34.45 5.81
N GLN A 621 15.48 -33.59 5.22
CA GLN A 621 14.39 -32.92 5.93
C GLN A 621 13.37 -33.91 6.51
N MET A 622 12.97 -34.92 5.74
CA MET A 622 12.05 -35.97 6.19
C MET A 622 12.65 -36.82 7.31
N ILE A 623 13.93 -37.18 7.19
CA ILE A 623 14.64 -37.95 8.23
C ILE A 623 14.75 -37.13 9.52
N PHE A 624 15.15 -35.86 9.41
CA PHE A 624 15.30 -34.98 10.55
C PHE A 624 13.98 -34.76 11.31
N LEU A 625 12.89 -34.42 10.60
CA LEU A 625 11.60 -34.17 11.24
C LEU A 625 11.01 -35.44 11.88
N ASN A 626 11.06 -36.58 11.18
CA ASN A 626 10.44 -37.81 11.69
C ASN A 626 11.27 -38.49 12.79
N SER A 627 12.59 -38.34 12.78
CA SER A 627 13.46 -38.90 13.82
C SER A 627 13.21 -38.29 15.20
N LEU A 628 12.84 -37.00 15.26
CA LEU A 628 12.56 -36.29 16.50
C LEU A 628 11.06 -36.21 16.81
N PHE A 629 10.32 -35.46 16.00
CA PHE A 629 8.91 -35.14 16.27
C PHE A 629 7.96 -36.22 15.77
N GLY A 630 8.30 -36.93 14.69
CA GLY A 630 7.58 -38.14 14.28
C GLY A 630 7.66 -39.23 15.34
N TYR A 631 8.83 -39.39 15.97
CA TYR A 631 9.01 -40.29 17.10
C TYR A 631 8.19 -39.86 18.33
N LEU A 632 8.15 -38.56 18.65
CA LEU A 632 7.25 -38.05 19.70
C LEU A 632 5.78 -38.39 19.43
N ALA A 633 5.32 -38.20 18.20
CA ALA A 633 3.96 -38.54 17.78
C ALA A 633 3.69 -40.04 17.95
N LEU A 634 4.63 -40.89 17.56
CA LEU A 634 4.55 -42.34 17.75
C LEU A 634 4.44 -42.72 19.24
N LEU A 635 5.27 -42.12 20.10
CA LEU A 635 5.24 -42.37 21.55
C LEU A 635 3.90 -41.96 22.19
N ILE A 636 3.28 -40.87 21.73
CA ILE A 636 1.95 -40.46 22.19
C ILE A 636 0.92 -41.55 21.88
N VAL A 637 0.93 -42.08 20.65
CA VAL A 637 -0.02 -43.12 20.21
C VAL A 637 0.24 -44.43 20.97
N ILE A 638 1.50 -44.84 21.12
CA ILE A 638 1.87 -46.05 21.89
C ILE A 638 1.41 -45.89 23.35
N LYS A 639 1.63 -44.73 23.97
CA LYS A 639 1.17 -44.44 25.34
C LYS A 639 -0.36 -44.58 25.45
N TRP A 640 -1.11 -44.08 24.48
CA TRP A 640 -2.57 -44.22 24.47
C TRP A 640 -3.04 -45.68 24.29
N CYS A 641 -2.34 -46.48 23.49
CA CYS A 641 -2.67 -47.90 23.31
C CYS A 641 -2.29 -48.78 24.51
N THR A 642 -1.17 -48.48 25.18
CA THR A 642 -0.63 -49.31 26.28
C THR A 642 -1.14 -48.90 27.66
N GLY A 643 -1.57 -47.66 27.84
CA GLY A 643 -2.00 -47.13 29.14
C GLY A 643 -0.86 -46.90 30.14
N SER A 644 0.40 -46.85 29.69
CA SER A 644 1.58 -46.63 30.55
C SER A 644 1.59 -45.25 31.21
N GLN A 645 2.17 -45.14 32.41
CA GLN A 645 2.32 -43.89 33.18
C GLN A 645 3.57 -43.09 32.79
N ALA A 646 4.43 -43.60 31.89
CA ALA A 646 5.71 -42.98 31.54
C ALA A 646 5.60 -41.51 31.09
N ASP A 647 6.54 -40.66 31.54
CA ASP A 647 6.55 -39.23 31.24
C ASP A 647 7.24 -38.90 29.92
N LEU A 648 6.45 -38.54 28.91
CA LEU A 648 6.94 -38.28 27.55
C LEU A 648 7.94 -37.12 27.46
N TYR A 649 7.78 -36.06 28.27
CA TYR A 649 8.70 -34.92 28.27
C TYR A 649 10.08 -35.32 28.79
N HIS A 650 10.12 -36.09 29.88
CA HIS A 650 11.37 -36.62 30.44
C HIS A 650 12.06 -37.51 29.40
N VAL A 651 11.32 -38.41 28.74
CA VAL A 651 11.86 -39.28 27.67
C VAL A 651 12.45 -38.46 26.52
N MET A 652 11.82 -37.35 26.13
CA MET A 652 12.32 -36.51 25.04
C MET A 652 13.51 -35.63 25.44
N ILE A 653 13.53 -35.09 26.66
CA ILE A 653 14.66 -34.28 27.16
C ILE A 653 15.90 -35.16 27.32
N TYR A 654 15.76 -36.33 27.97
CA TYR A 654 16.89 -37.24 28.17
C TYR A 654 17.39 -37.85 26.86
N MET A 655 16.57 -37.94 25.81
CA MET A 655 17.03 -38.34 24.47
C MET A 655 18.16 -37.43 23.95
N PHE A 656 18.15 -36.14 24.28
CA PHE A 656 19.21 -35.21 23.86
C PHE A 656 20.30 -35.00 24.91
N LEU A 657 19.93 -34.94 26.20
CA LEU A 657 20.88 -34.61 27.27
C LEU A 657 21.68 -35.82 27.79
N GLU A 658 21.07 -37.00 27.84
CA GLU A 658 21.70 -38.22 28.38
C GLU A 658 21.27 -39.48 27.59
N PRO A 659 21.74 -39.63 26.33
CA PRO A 659 21.24 -40.67 25.42
C PRO A 659 21.58 -42.11 25.85
N THR A 660 22.58 -42.29 26.72
CA THR A 660 23.03 -43.59 27.23
C THR A 660 22.50 -43.93 28.62
N GLY A 661 21.73 -43.03 29.25
CA GLY A 661 21.12 -43.24 30.56
C GLY A 661 20.10 -44.39 30.55
N ASP A 662 19.83 -44.96 31.72
CA ASP A 662 18.81 -46.01 31.86
C ASP A 662 17.45 -45.38 32.14
N LEU A 663 16.46 -45.71 31.30
CA LEU A 663 15.13 -45.07 31.33
C LEU A 663 14.21 -45.57 32.45
N GLY A 664 14.61 -46.58 33.24
CA GLY A 664 13.87 -47.05 34.42
C GLY A 664 12.37 -47.29 34.15
N GLU A 665 11.50 -46.64 34.94
CA GLU A 665 10.04 -46.71 34.81
C GLU A 665 9.47 -46.00 33.55
N ASN A 666 10.29 -45.25 32.82
CA ASN A 666 9.89 -44.50 31.62
C ASN A 666 10.11 -45.27 30.31
N GLN A 667 10.38 -46.58 30.36
CA GLN A 667 10.46 -47.44 29.19
C GLN A 667 9.07 -47.87 28.71
N LEU A 668 8.70 -47.52 27.48
CA LEU A 668 7.39 -47.85 26.88
C LEU A 668 7.41 -49.20 26.14
N PHE A 669 8.50 -49.54 25.46
CA PHE A 669 8.62 -50.78 24.69
C PHE A 669 10.05 -51.35 24.70
N TRP A 670 10.19 -52.61 24.30
CA TRP A 670 11.48 -53.30 24.27
C TRP A 670 12.40 -52.71 23.18
N GLY A 671 13.67 -52.44 23.52
CA GLY A 671 14.64 -51.87 22.57
C GLY A 671 14.56 -50.34 22.37
N GLN A 672 13.79 -49.62 23.20
CA GLN A 672 13.62 -48.15 23.09
C GLN A 672 14.96 -47.38 23.11
N LYS A 673 15.92 -47.78 23.95
CA LYS A 673 17.24 -47.15 24.08
C LYS A 673 18.03 -47.17 22.78
N GLU A 674 18.14 -48.36 22.17
CA GLU A 674 18.84 -48.55 20.89
C GLU A 674 18.19 -47.74 19.77
N LEU A 675 16.85 -47.70 19.74
CA LEU A 675 16.13 -46.92 18.75
C LEU A 675 16.36 -45.41 18.92
N GLN A 676 16.34 -44.89 20.16
CA GLN A 676 16.59 -43.46 20.42
C GLN A 676 17.99 -43.03 19.99
N ILE A 677 19.00 -43.86 20.27
CA ILE A 677 20.38 -43.60 19.84
C ILE A 677 20.46 -43.60 18.31
N LEU A 678 19.82 -44.57 17.63
CA LEU A 678 19.78 -44.63 16.18
C LEU A 678 19.10 -43.41 15.55
N LEU A 679 17.94 -43.00 16.09
CA LEU A 679 17.19 -41.84 15.60
C LEU A 679 17.97 -40.54 15.79
N LEU A 680 18.60 -40.36 16.96
CA LEU A 680 19.43 -39.19 17.23
C LEU A 680 20.64 -39.12 16.28
N LEU A 681 21.29 -40.25 16.02
CA LEU A 681 22.41 -40.33 15.07
C LEU A 681 21.95 -39.97 13.65
N MET A 682 20.79 -40.48 13.21
CA MET A 682 20.21 -40.10 11.92
C MET A 682 19.90 -38.61 11.83
N ALA A 683 19.38 -38.00 12.91
CA ALA A 683 19.11 -36.56 12.96
C ALA A 683 20.39 -35.73 12.85
N ILE A 684 21.46 -36.12 13.55
CA ILE A 684 22.77 -35.45 13.48
C ILE A 684 23.38 -35.55 12.08
N VAL A 685 23.30 -36.72 11.44
CA VAL A 685 23.81 -36.94 10.08
C VAL A 685 23.02 -36.16 9.02
N ALA A 686 21.71 -35.96 9.23
CA ALA A 686 20.87 -35.23 8.29
C ALA A 686 21.30 -33.76 8.11
N VAL A 687 21.84 -33.11 9.15
CA VAL A 687 22.23 -31.68 9.10
C VAL A 687 23.40 -31.43 8.12
N PRO A 688 24.56 -32.09 8.22
CA PRO A 688 25.62 -31.98 7.22
C PRO A 688 25.19 -32.46 5.82
N TRP A 689 24.30 -33.45 5.74
CA TRP A 689 23.79 -33.99 4.48
C TRP A 689 22.95 -32.95 3.71
N MET A 690 22.22 -32.08 4.40
CA MET A 690 21.48 -30.99 3.76
C MET A 690 22.40 -29.82 3.34
N LEU A 691 23.45 -29.55 4.11
CA LEU A 691 24.28 -28.36 3.95
C LEU A 691 25.29 -28.45 2.79
N PHE A 692 26.11 -29.51 2.76
CA PHE A 692 27.31 -29.54 1.91
C PHE A 692 27.08 -30.08 0.48
N PRO A 693 26.39 -31.20 0.26
CA PRO A 693 26.41 -31.87 -1.05
C PRO A 693 25.86 -31.01 -2.20
N LYS A 694 24.74 -30.30 -2.00
CA LYS A 694 24.09 -29.51 -3.05
C LYS A 694 25.00 -28.41 -3.63
N PRO A 695 25.60 -27.49 -2.85
CA PRO A 695 26.47 -26.44 -3.39
C PRO A 695 27.73 -27.01 -4.05
N PHE A 696 28.34 -28.06 -3.49
CA PHE A 696 29.54 -28.67 -4.08
C PHE A 696 29.24 -29.40 -5.40
N ILE A 697 28.10 -30.07 -5.52
CA ILE A 697 27.69 -30.73 -6.77
C ILE A 697 27.36 -29.68 -7.84
N LEU A 698 26.68 -28.60 -7.49
CA LEU A 698 26.41 -27.48 -8.42
C LEU A 698 27.72 -26.84 -8.91
N ARG A 699 28.70 -26.65 -8.02
CA ARG A 699 30.05 -26.18 -8.41
C ARG A 699 30.74 -27.14 -9.38
N LYS A 700 30.68 -28.44 -9.11
CA LYS A 700 31.29 -29.46 -9.99
C LYS A 700 30.63 -29.46 -11.36
N LEU A 701 29.30 -29.47 -11.43
CA LEU A 701 28.51 -29.38 -12.67
C LEU A 701 28.84 -28.11 -13.47
N HIS A 702 28.96 -26.97 -12.79
CA HIS A 702 29.34 -25.72 -13.42
C HIS A 702 30.77 -25.78 -13.99
N THR A 703 31.72 -26.30 -13.21
CA THR A 703 33.13 -26.47 -13.64
C THR A 703 33.26 -27.41 -14.83
N GLU A 704 32.51 -28.52 -14.85
CA GLU A 704 32.48 -29.48 -15.96
C GLU A 704 31.84 -28.89 -17.22
N ARG A 705 30.75 -28.11 -17.10
CA ARG A 705 30.19 -27.36 -18.24
C ARG A 705 31.17 -26.35 -18.82
N PHE A 706 31.95 -25.70 -17.95
CA PHE A 706 32.97 -24.74 -18.37
C PHE A 706 34.16 -25.42 -19.06
N GLN A 707 34.64 -26.56 -18.53
CA GLN A 707 35.69 -27.36 -19.15
C GLN A 707 35.24 -28.02 -20.46
N GLY A 708 33.99 -28.50 -20.55
CA GLY A 708 33.44 -29.12 -21.75
C GLY A 708 33.29 -28.15 -22.93
N ARG A 709 33.04 -26.86 -22.69
CA ARG A 709 33.05 -25.82 -23.74
C ARG A 709 34.46 -25.50 -24.26
N THR A 710 35.49 -25.64 -23.44
CA THR A 710 36.89 -25.41 -23.86
C THR A 710 37.44 -26.54 -24.74
N TYR A 711 36.96 -27.78 -24.56
CA TYR A 711 37.38 -28.92 -25.39
C TYR A 711 36.56 -29.10 -26.68
N GLY A 712 35.44 -28.40 -26.85
CA GLY A 712 34.59 -28.47 -28.06
C GLY A 712 35.13 -27.71 -29.29
N ILE A 713 36.29 -27.06 -29.20
CA ILE A 713 36.91 -26.24 -30.27
C ILE A 713 38.14 -26.92 -30.90
N LEU A 714 38.31 -28.23 -30.74
CA LEU A 714 39.29 -28.98 -31.55
C LEU A 714 38.67 -30.25 -32.16
N GLY A 715 38.14 -30.10 -33.38
CA GLY A 715 37.95 -31.21 -34.30
C GLY A 715 36.67 -31.14 -35.12
N THR A 716 36.71 -30.52 -36.31
CA THR A 716 36.45 -31.15 -37.63
C THR A 716 36.31 -30.07 -38.73
N SER A 717 37.31 -30.05 -39.62
CA SER A 717 37.33 -29.75 -41.06
C SER A 717 36.20 -28.94 -41.76
N GLU A 718 36.64 -27.83 -42.37
CA GLU A 718 36.38 -27.28 -43.72
C GLU A 718 34.96 -26.93 -44.24
N MET A 719 34.87 -25.69 -44.75
CA MET A 719 33.88 -25.08 -45.67
C MET A 719 32.44 -24.87 -45.17
N ASP A 720 32.11 -23.61 -44.82
CA ASP A 720 31.23 -22.75 -45.64
C ASP A 720 31.18 -21.32 -45.06
N LEU A 721 31.42 -20.34 -45.94
CA LEU A 721 31.26 -18.90 -45.70
C LEU A 721 29.79 -18.51 -46.01
N ASP A 722 29.28 -17.53 -45.26
CA ASP A 722 28.00 -16.82 -45.42
C ASP A 722 26.74 -17.40 -44.76
N HIS A 723 26.69 -17.34 -43.42
CA HIS A 723 25.47 -16.90 -42.71
C HIS A 723 25.82 -16.46 -41.28
N ASP A 724 25.66 -15.17 -40.97
CA ASP A 724 25.69 -14.65 -39.60
C ASP A 724 24.30 -14.80 -38.95
N PRO A 725 24.15 -15.64 -37.91
CA PRO A 725 23.11 -15.44 -36.91
C PRO A 725 23.78 -15.20 -35.54
N ASP A 726 24.61 -14.17 -35.44
CA ASP A 726 25.34 -13.82 -34.20
C ASP A 726 24.82 -12.49 -33.61
N SER A 727 23.57 -12.48 -33.12
CA SER A 727 23.06 -11.35 -32.32
C SER A 727 22.10 -11.72 -31.18
N ALA A 728 21.60 -12.95 -31.08
CA ALA A 728 20.61 -13.32 -30.05
C ALA A 728 21.10 -14.30 -28.96
N ARG A 729 22.37 -14.76 -29.00
CA ARG A 729 22.88 -15.80 -28.08
C ARG A 729 23.84 -15.32 -26.97
N ARG A 730 24.11 -14.01 -26.85
CA ARG A 730 25.12 -13.47 -25.90
C ARG A 730 24.56 -12.79 -24.64
N GLN A 731 23.25 -12.72 -24.43
CA GLN A 731 22.68 -12.15 -23.20
C GLN A 731 22.22 -13.25 -22.23
N HIS A 732 22.65 -13.12 -20.96
CA HIS A 732 22.50 -14.06 -19.84
C HIS A 732 23.58 -15.14 -19.67
N HIS A 733 24.82 -14.68 -19.47
CA HIS A 733 25.76 -15.38 -18.59
C HIS A 733 25.55 -14.85 -17.15
N GLU A 734 24.69 -15.49 -16.35
CA GLU A 734 24.77 -15.32 -14.89
C GLU A 734 26.03 -16.06 -14.41
N ASP A 735 27.00 -15.30 -13.90
CA ASP A 735 28.19 -15.87 -13.26
C ASP A 735 27.75 -16.73 -12.06
N PHE A 736 28.00 -18.04 -12.10
CA PHE A 736 27.67 -18.95 -11.00
C PHE A 736 28.47 -18.59 -9.74
N ASN A 737 27.81 -17.90 -8.81
CA ASN A 737 28.42 -17.50 -7.55
C ASN A 737 28.29 -18.63 -6.51
N PHE A 738 29.36 -19.43 -6.37
CA PHE A 738 29.40 -20.51 -5.38
C PHE A 738 29.16 -20.03 -3.95
N SER A 739 29.63 -18.82 -3.60
CA SER A 739 29.46 -18.25 -2.26
C SER A 739 28.00 -18.00 -1.95
N GLU A 740 27.26 -17.42 -2.89
CA GLU A 740 25.83 -17.13 -2.74
C GLU A 740 25.01 -18.42 -2.58
N VAL A 741 25.27 -19.41 -3.43
CA VAL A 741 24.60 -20.72 -3.35
C VAL A 741 24.90 -21.43 -2.02
N PHE A 742 26.14 -21.31 -1.53
CA PHE A 742 26.54 -21.89 -0.25
C PHE A 742 25.89 -21.17 0.94
N VAL A 743 25.90 -19.84 0.97
CA VAL A 743 25.27 -19.04 2.03
C VAL A 743 23.75 -19.26 2.05
N HIS A 744 23.09 -19.23 0.89
CA HIS A 744 21.65 -19.51 0.79
C HIS A 744 21.32 -20.91 1.32
N GLN A 745 22.10 -21.93 0.93
CA GLN A 745 21.90 -23.30 1.43
C GLN A 745 22.17 -23.41 2.95
N MET A 746 23.12 -22.64 3.48
CA MET A 746 23.41 -22.58 4.91
C MET A 746 22.25 -21.97 5.69
N ILE A 747 21.74 -20.82 5.26
CA ILE A 747 20.58 -20.16 5.86
C ILE A 747 19.38 -21.11 5.83
N HIS A 748 19.07 -21.67 4.66
CA HIS A 748 17.96 -22.61 4.51
C HIS A 748 18.09 -23.84 5.42
N SER A 749 19.31 -24.34 5.63
CA SER A 749 19.56 -25.46 6.53
C SER A 749 19.32 -25.10 8.00
N ILE A 750 19.83 -23.94 8.44
CA ILE A 750 19.66 -23.44 9.81
C ILE A 750 18.18 -23.11 10.09
N GLU A 751 17.53 -22.42 9.16
CA GLU A 751 16.12 -22.07 9.23
C GLU A 751 15.24 -23.31 9.33
N PHE A 752 15.52 -24.35 8.53
CA PHE A 752 14.75 -25.59 8.61
C PHE A 752 14.92 -26.29 9.96
N VAL A 753 16.15 -26.41 10.47
CA VAL A 753 16.46 -27.13 11.73
C VAL A 753 15.85 -26.40 12.93
N LEU A 754 16.11 -25.10 13.09
CA LEU A 754 15.54 -24.30 14.17
C LEU A 754 14.02 -24.13 14.01
N GLY A 755 13.58 -23.94 12.76
CA GLY A 755 12.18 -23.84 12.40
C GLY A 755 11.40 -25.12 12.68
N ALA A 756 11.97 -26.32 12.54
CA ALA A 756 11.26 -27.56 12.88
C ALA A 756 10.86 -27.61 14.37
N VAL A 757 11.74 -27.15 15.28
CA VAL A 757 11.45 -27.09 16.71
C VAL A 757 10.42 -26.00 17.01
N SER A 758 10.68 -24.79 16.51
CA SER A 758 9.81 -23.62 16.73
C SER A 758 8.41 -23.83 16.15
N ASN A 759 8.30 -24.36 14.93
CA ASN A 759 7.03 -24.61 14.26
C ASN A 759 6.24 -25.70 14.98
N THR A 760 6.89 -26.77 15.46
CA THR A 760 6.20 -27.81 16.25
C THR A 760 5.64 -27.23 17.56
N ALA A 761 6.40 -26.39 18.25
CA ALA A 761 5.92 -25.71 19.46
C ALA A 761 4.79 -24.72 19.16
N SER A 762 4.82 -24.05 18.00
CA SER A 762 3.78 -23.11 17.55
C SER A 762 2.40 -23.75 17.46
N TYR A 763 2.31 -25.05 17.15
CA TYR A 763 1.03 -25.78 17.13
C TYR A 763 0.38 -25.91 18.51
N LEU A 764 1.08 -25.66 19.62
CA LEU A 764 0.48 -25.59 20.96
C LEU A 764 -0.58 -24.48 21.08
N ARG A 765 -0.61 -23.52 20.16
CA ARG A 765 -1.69 -22.52 20.05
C ARG A 765 -3.06 -23.18 19.85
N LEU A 766 -3.12 -24.31 19.13
CA LEU A 766 -4.38 -25.04 18.91
C LEU A 766 -5.01 -25.44 20.25
N TRP A 767 -4.18 -25.98 21.14
CA TRP A 767 -4.57 -26.33 22.50
C TRP A 767 -4.90 -25.11 23.35
N ALA A 768 -4.01 -24.10 23.38
CA ALA A 768 -4.15 -22.95 24.26
C ALA A 768 -5.46 -22.18 23.99
N LEU A 769 -5.78 -21.93 22.72
CA LEU A 769 -6.99 -21.20 22.36
C LEU A 769 -8.25 -22.05 22.54
N SER A 770 -8.18 -23.35 22.27
CA SER A 770 -9.30 -24.28 22.55
C SER A 770 -9.62 -24.40 24.03
N LEU A 771 -8.61 -24.35 24.90
CA LEU A 771 -8.82 -24.33 26.34
C LEU A 771 -9.40 -22.97 26.77
N ALA A 772 -8.82 -21.86 26.31
CA ALA A 772 -9.32 -20.52 26.62
C ALA A 772 -10.79 -20.33 26.20
N HIS A 773 -11.18 -20.80 25.01
CA HIS A 773 -12.56 -20.72 24.52
C HIS A 773 -13.53 -21.50 25.42
N SER A 774 -13.21 -22.75 25.76
CA SER A 774 -14.03 -23.59 26.67
C SER A 774 -14.17 -22.95 28.05
N GLU A 775 -13.08 -22.46 28.63
CA GLU A 775 -13.09 -21.85 29.97
C GLU A 775 -13.88 -20.53 29.98
N LEU A 776 -13.68 -19.68 28.98
CA LEU A 776 -14.40 -18.41 28.88
C LEU A 776 -15.91 -18.62 28.69
N SER A 777 -16.29 -19.60 27.85
CA SER A 777 -17.70 -19.99 27.71
C SER A 777 -18.28 -20.51 29.02
N THR A 778 -17.51 -21.29 29.79
CA THR A 778 -17.96 -21.84 31.08
C THR A 778 -18.19 -20.72 32.09
N VAL A 779 -17.27 -19.75 32.15
CA VAL A 779 -17.39 -18.58 33.02
C VAL A 779 -18.63 -17.75 32.67
N PHE A 780 -18.92 -17.52 31.40
CA PHE A 780 -20.14 -16.80 30.99
C PHE A 780 -21.41 -17.58 31.33
N TYR A 781 -21.40 -18.89 31.13
CA TYR A 781 -22.54 -19.73 31.49
C TYR A 781 -22.81 -19.70 33.01
N GLU A 782 -21.77 -19.89 33.83
CA GLU A 782 -21.91 -19.91 35.30
C GLU A 782 -22.21 -18.53 35.90
N LYS A 783 -21.46 -17.49 35.49
CA LYS A 783 -21.52 -16.17 36.13
C LYS A 783 -22.63 -15.28 35.59
N LEU A 784 -23.11 -15.49 34.36
CA LEU A 784 -24.21 -14.71 33.80
C LEU A 784 -25.52 -15.50 33.86
N LEU A 785 -25.56 -16.69 33.26
CA LEU A 785 -26.83 -17.41 33.07
C LEU A 785 -27.28 -18.13 34.34
N LEU A 786 -26.42 -18.96 34.95
CA LEU A 786 -26.77 -19.70 36.18
C LEU A 786 -27.03 -18.75 37.37
N LEU A 787 -26.23 -17.68 37.50
CA LEU A 787 -26.45 -16.66 38.53
C LEU A 787 -27.81 -15.98 38.36
N ALA A 788 -28.18 -15.57 37.13
CA ALA A 788 -29.49 -14.96 36.86
C ALA A 788 -30.65 -15.92 37.10
N TRP A 789 -30.45 -17.22 36.83
CA TRP A 789 -31.47 -18.26 37.06
C TRP A 789 -31.75 -18.53 38.53
N GLY A 790 -30.78 -18.27 39.42
CA GLY A 790 -30.94 -18.38 40.87
C GLY A 790 -31.88 -17.34 41.48
N TYR A 791 -32.25 -16.29 40.75
CA TYR A 791 -33.23 -15.30 41.19
C TYR A 791 -34.65 -15.68 40.71
N ASP A 792 -35.66 -15.45 41.56
CA ASP A 792 -37.06 -15.77 41.25
C ASP A 792 -37.76 -14.77 40.31
N SER A 793 -37.20 -13.58 40.13
CA SER A 793 -37.83 -12.56 39.28
C SER A 793 -37.62 -12.85 37.79
N VAL A 794 -38.72 -12.87 37.02
CA VAL A 794 -38.71 -13.09 35.57
C VAL A 794 -37.91 -12.00 34.83
N ILE A 795 -37.93 -10.76 35.33
CA ILE A 795 -37.21 -9.63 34.73
C ILE A 795 -35.69 -9.85 34.78
N ILE A 796 -35.15 -10.29 35.92
CA ILE A 796 -33.72 -10.59 36.06
C ILE A 796 -33.31 -11.76 35.16
N ARG A 797 -34.17 -12.77 35.00
CA ARG A 797 -33.90 -13.90 34.08
C ARG A 797 -33.82 -13.46 32.62
N ILE A 798 -34.74 -12.61 32.16
CA ILE A 798 -34.73 -12.08 30.78
C ILE A 798 -33.52 -11.16 30.57
N ALA A 799 -33.22 -10.28 31.53
CA ALA A 799 -32.05 -9.41 31.46
C ALA A 799 -30.74 -10.21 31.44
N GLY A 800 -30.62 -11.24 32.30
CA GLY A 800 -29.49 -12.15 32.33
C GLY A 800 -29.30 -12.91 31.01
N LEU A 801 -30.39 -13.41 30.42
CA LEU A 801 -30.36 -14.07 29.10
C LEU A 801 -29.92 -13.09 27.99
N ALA A 802 -30.42 -11.86 28.00
CA ALA A 802 -30.04 -10.85 27.01
C ALA A 802 -28.56 -10.48 27.11
N VAL A 803 -28.04 -10.29 28.33
CA VAL A 803 -26.61 -10.02 28.58
C VAL A 803 -25.75 -11.22 28.18
N PHE A 804 -26.17 -12.44 28.51
CA PHE A 804 -25.49 -13.67 28.09
C PHE A 804 -25.45 -13.81 26.56
N ALA A 805 -26.57 -13.57 25.87
CA ALA A 805 -26.65 -13.61 24.41
C ALA A 805 -25.75 -12.54 23.76
N PHE A 806 -25.74 -11.32 24.31
CA PHE A 806 -24.87 -10.24 23.81
C PHE A 806 -23.39 -10.55 24.04
N ALA A 807 -23.00 -11.00 25.25
CA ALA A 807 -21.63 -11.37 25.56
C ALA A 807 -21.14 -12.53 24.68
N THR A 808 -21.98 -13.54 24.48
CA THR A 808 -21.69 -14.69 23.61
C THR A 808 -21.56 -14.24 22.15
N ALA A 809 -22.46 -13.38 21.65
CA ALA A 809 -22.40 -12.92 20.27
C ALA A 809 -21.18 -12.02 19.96
N PHE A 810 -20.84 -11.11 20.87
CA PHE A 810 -19.74 -10.16 20.63
C PHE A 810 -18.37 -10.75 20.98
N ILE A 811 -18.22 -11.34 22.17
CA ILE A 811 -16.92 -11.83 22.65
C ILE A 811 -16.61 -13.19 22.02
N LEU A 812 -17.50 -14.17 22.19
CA LEU A 812 -17.24 -15.54 21.74
C LEU A 812 -17.41 -15.71 20.22
N LEU A 813 -18.49 -15.19 19.62
CA LEU A 813 -18.74 -15.42 18.19
C LEU A 813 -17.99 -14.44 17.26
N MET A 814 -17.68 -13.21 17.70
CA MET A 814 -17.00 -12.24 16.83
C MET A 814 -15.51 -12.14 17.13
N MET A 815 -15.12 -11.81 18.36
CA MET A 815 -13.70 -11.60 18.71
C MET A 815 -12.91 -12.90 18.72
N GLU A 816 -13.38 -13.94 19.42
CA GLU A 816 -12.66 -15.22 19.49
C GLU A 816 -12.63 -15.94 18.13
N THR A 817 -13.71 -15.89 17.35
CA THR A 817 -13.71 -16.41 15.96
C THR A 817 -12.63 -15.73 15.11
N LEU A 818 -12.48 -14.40 15.19
CA LEU A 818 -11.45 -13.68 14.46
C LEU A 818 -10.04 -14.06 14.94
N SER A 819 -9.85 -14.18 16.26
CA SER A 819 -8.59 -14.63 16.86
C SER A 819 -8.19 -16.03 16.37
N ALA A 820 -9.10 -17.00 16.48
CA ALA A 820 -8.88 -18.37 16.02
C ALA A 820 -8.66 -18.45 14.50
N PHE A 821 -9.36 -17.64 13.72
CA PHE A 821 -9.16 -17.52 12.27
C PHE A 821 -7.73 -17.07 11.94
N LEU A 822 -7.24 -15.99 12.58
CA LEU A 822 -5.89 -15.47 12.33
C LEU A 822 -4.79 -16.43 12.80
N HIS A 823 -5.00 -17.17 13.88
CA HIS A 823 -4.07 -18.20 14.31
C HIS A 823 -4.05 -19.41 13.36
N ALA A 824 -5.20 -19.86 12.86
CA ALA A 824 -5.26 -20.90 11.83
C ALA A 824 -4.57 -20.45 10.54
N LEU A 825 -4.73 -19.18 10.16
CA LEU A 825 -4.07 -18.57 9.01
C LEU A 825 -2.55 -18.55 9.19
N ARG A 826 -2.08 -18.15 10.38
CA ARG A 826 -0.67 -18.14 10.71
C ARG A 826 -0.03 -19.52 10.53
N LEU A 827 -0.67 -20.56 11.08
CA LEU A 827 -0.24 -21.96 10.93
C LEU A 827 -0.14 -22.40 9.46
N HIS A 828 -1.02 -21.89 8.60
CA HIS A 828 -0.96 -22.18 7.16
C HIS A 828 0.18 -21.44 6.47
N TRP A 829 0.33 -20.15 6.71
CA TRP A 829 1.32 -19.31 6.02
C TRP A 829 2.76 -19.62 6.43
N VAL A 830 3.04 -19.82 7.72
CA VAL A 830 4.42 -19.99 8.18
C VAL A 830 4.79 -21.46 8.37
N GLU A 831 3.94 -22.23 9.03
CA GLU A 831 4.28 -23.61 9.41
C GLU A 831 4.04 -24.62 8.27
N PHE A 832 3.00 -24.42 7.44
CA PHE A 832 2.69 -25.28 6.29
C PHE A 832 3.33 -24.81 4.98
N MET A 833 3.02 -23.59 4.52
CA MET A 833 3.54 -23.05 3.26
C MET A 833 5.06 -22.86 3.29
N GLY A 834 5.65 -22.50 4.43
CA GLY A 834 7.10 -22.36 4.59
C GLY A 834 7.93 -23.62 4.33
N LYS A 835 7.31 -24.78 4.02
CA LYS A 835 8.01 -26.03 3.66
C LYS A 835 8.15 -26.28 2.17
N PHE A 836 7.28 -25.69 1.33
CA PHE A 836 7.27 -25.97 -0.11
C PHE A 836 6.99 -24.75 -0.98
N TYR A 837 6.37 -23.71 -0.41
CA TYR A 837 5.90 -22.54 -1.13
C TYR A 837 6.96 -21.44 -1.10
N HIS A 838 7.65 -21.24 -2.22
CA HIS A 838 8.77 -20.30 -2.33
C HIS A 838 8.38 -18.98 -3.01
N GLY A 839 7.11 -18.57 -2.85
CA GLY A 839 6.49 -17.45 -3.54
C GLY A 839 7.32 -16.17 -3.57
N PHE A 840 7.15 -15.38 -4.63
CA PHE A 840 7.84 -14.10 -4.76
C PHE A 840 7.16 -13.07 -3.85
N LYS A 841 7.95 -12.38 -3.01
CA LYS A 841 7.48 -11.19 -2.32
C LYS A 841 7.75 -9.98 -3.21
N GLU A 842 6.70 -9.40 -3.79
CA GLU A 842 6.83 -8.12 -4.47
C GLU A 842 7.13 -7.02 -3.44
N VAL A 843 8.26 -6.33 -3.62
CA VAL A 843 8.58 -5.10 -2.87
C VAL A 843 8.33 -3.93 -3.80
N ARG A 844 7.41 -3.04 -3.43
CA ARG A 844 7.15 -1.82 -4.21
C ARG A 844 8.41 -0.95 -4.25
N GLU A 845 8.64 -0.22 -5.35
CA GLU A 845 9.83 0.66 -5.47
C GLU A 845 9.96 1.67 -4.32
N GLU A 846 8.83 2.20 -3.83
CA GLU A 846 8.77 3.06 -2.64
C GLU A 846 9.21 2.36 -1.35
N GLU A 847 8.97 1.05 -1.22
CA GLU A 847 9.39 0.23 -0.07
C GLU A 847 10.86 -0.16 -0.17
N LYS A 848 11.40 -0.34 -1.38
CA LYS A 848 12.82 -0.60 -1.62
C LYS A 848 13.69 0.58 -1.19
N SER A 849 13.29 1.82 -1.53
CA SER A 849 13.98 3.03 -1.06
C SER A 849 14.01 3.11 0.48
N LYS A 850 12.89 2.83 1.15
CA LYS A 850 12.82 2.79 2.62
C LYS A 850 13.68 1.67 3.23
N LEU A 851 13.74 0.49 2.60
CA LEU A 851 14.56 -0.64 3.08
C LEU A 851 16.06 -0.31 3.02
N VAL A 852 16.52 0.30 1.93
CA VAL A 852 17.90 0.79 1.78
C VAL A 852 18.19 1.91 2.79
N GLY A 853 17.24 2.84 3.01
CA GLY A 853 17.36 3.86 4.04
C GLY A 853 17.54 3.28 5.46
N ASN A 854 16.81 2.20 5.78
CA ASN A 854 16.93 1.51 7.07
C ASN A 854 18.30 0.85 7.26
N VAL A 855 18.87 0.24 6.21
CA VAL A 855 20.24 -0.31 6.20
C VAL A 855 21.28 0.77 6.50
N PHE A 856 21.19 1.93 5.86
CA PHE A 856 22.13 3.02 6.17
C PHE A 856 21.92 3.63 7.56
N SER A 857 20.71 3.54 8.11
CA SER A 857 20.43 3.99 9.48
C SER A 857 21.07 3.11 10.56
N SER A 858 21.16 1.79 10.35
CA SER A 858 21.80 0.85 11.29
C SER A 858 23.33 0.97 11.27
N VAL A 859 23.90 1.24 10.10
CA VAL A 859 25.36 1.26 9.90
C VAL A 859 25.99 2.63 10.20
N ALA A 860 25.20 3.70 10.26
CA ALA A 860 25.67 5.08 10.35
C ALA A 860 26.76 5.32 11.43
N SER A 861 26.59 4.78 12.64
CA SER A 861 27.51 4.99 13.77
C SER A 861 28.91 4.39 13.56
N ASN A 862 29.03 3.33 12.75
CA ASN A 862 30.27 2.57 12.56
C ASN A 862 30.83 2.69 11.13
N TYR A 863 30.25 3.55 10.29
CA TYR A 863 30.58 3.69 8.87
C TYR A 863 32.05 4.01 8.61
N ASP A 864 32.62 5.02 9.28
CA ASP A 864 34.02 5.42 9.07
C ASP A 864 35.01 4.36 9.61
N LEU A 865 34.69 3.74 10.75
CA LEU A 865 35.49 2.64 11.31
C LEU A 865 35.56 1.46 10.35
N MET A 866 34.43 1.10 9.76
CA MET A 866 34.39 0.02 8.78
C MET A 866 35.16 0.37 7.51
N ASN A 867 34.99 1.59 7.00
CA ASN A 867 35.74 2.03 5.84
C ASN A 867 37.26 1.98 6.09
N ASP A 868 37.72 2.40 7.27
CA ASP A 868 39.14 2.30 7.66
C ASP A 868 39.61 0.83 7.69
N LEU A 869 38.79 -0.11 8.18
CA LEU A 869 39.13 -1.54 8.23
C LEU A 869 39.12 -2.21 6.83
N MET A 870 38.09 -1.97 6.03
CA MET A 870 37.94 -2.55 4.69
C MET A 870 39.00 -2.04 3.71
N SER A 871 39.41 -0.78 3.86
CA SER A 871 40.42 -0.16 2.99
C SER A 871 41.83 -0.18 3.58
N ILE A 872 42.01 -0.66 4.82
CA ILE A 872 43.27 -0.54 5.59
C ILE A 872 43.72 0.94 5.60
N GLY A 873 42.77 1.86 5.77
CA GLY A 873 42.97 3.31 5.74
C GLY A 873 43.24 3.94 4.37
N LEU A 874 43.31 3.17 3.28
CA LEU A 874 43.62 3.69 1.94
C LEU A 874 42.53 4.63 1.39
N HIS A 875 41.28 4.53 1.84
CA HIS A 875 40.23 5.43 1.36
C HIS A 875 40.52 6.90 1.62
N ARG A 876 41.34 7.22 2.64
CA ARG A 876 41.69 8.60 2.99
C ARG A 876 42.52 9.21 1.86
N LEU A 877 43.47 8.44 1.32
CA LEU A 877 44.29 8.80 0.17
C LEU A 877 43.46 8.94 -1.11
N TRP A 878 42.46 8.07 -1.31
CA TRP A 878 41.57 8.19 -2.48
C TRP A 878 40.73 9.46 -2.43
N LYS A 879 40.20 9.82 -1.26
CA LYS A 879 39.46 11.08 -1.07
C LYS A 879 40.39 12.31 -1.19
N ASP A 880 41.63 12.24 -0.70
CA ASP A 880 42.63 13.29 -0.92
C ASP A 880 42.96 13.47 -2.41
N ARG A 881 43.05 12.36 -3.14
CA ARG A 881 43.24 12.37 -4.60
C ARG A 881 42.04 12.99 -5.32
N LEU A 882 40.82 12.67 -4.89
CA LEU A 882 39.58 13.26 -5.40
C LEU A 882 39.56 14.78 -5.21
N VAL A 883 39.87 15.27 -4.00
CA VAL A 883 39.92 16.71 -3.69
C VAL A 883 41.04 17.39 -4.47
N THR A 884 42.19 16.75 -4.63
CA THR A 884 43.28 17.27 -5.48
C THR A 884 42.82 17.42 -6.94
N LYS A 885 42.03 16.48 -7.46
CA LYS A 885 41.43 16.58 -8.80
C LYS A 885 40.33 17.65 -8.88
N LEU A 886 39.62 17.95 -7.80
CA LEU A 886 38.62 19.02 -7.78
C LEU A 886 39.26 20.40 -7.98
N CYS A 887 40.52 20.58 -7.55
CA CYS A 887 41.24 21.86 -7.55
C CYS A 887 40.47 23.00 -6.85
N PRO A 888 40.19 22.90 -5.52
CA PRO A 888 39.41 23.91 -4.81
C PRO A 888 40.08 25.29 -4.81
N PHE A 889 39.28 26.34 -5.00
CA PHE A 889 39.73 27.74 -5.00
C PHE A 889 38.91 28.58 -3.99
N PRO A 890 39.47 29.68 -3.45
CA PRO A 890 38.72 30.60 -2.59
C PRO A 890 37.49 31.17 -3.31
N GLY A 891 36.32 31.15 -2.66
CA GLY A 891 35.05 31.63 -3.22
C GLY A 891 34.20 30.56 -3.92
N MET A 892 34.71 29.33 -4.03
CA MET A 892 34.00 28.21 -4.68
C MET A 892 32.69 27.83 -3.95
N LYS A 893 31.59 27.67 -4.71
CA LYS A 893 30.37 26.99 -4.25
C LYS A 893 30.44 25.51 -4.60
N HIS A 894 30.56 24.65 -3.60
CA HIS A 894 30.75 23.22 -3.78
C HIS A 894 29.57 22.43 -3.21
N LEU A 895 29.10 21.43 -3.96
CA LEU A 895 28.07 20.49 -3.53
C LEU A 895 28.67 19.09 -3.40
N ASP A 896 28.62 18.52 -2.19
CA ASP A 896 29.01 17.16 -1.88
C ASP A 896 27.74 16.32 -1.62
N VAL A 897 27.38 15.49 -2.59
CA VAL A 897 26.18 14.64 -2.56
C VAL A 897 26.53 13.25 -2.03
N ALA A 898 25.64 12.69 -1.20
CA ALA A 898 25.92 11.53 -0.35
C ALA A 898 27.13 11.77 0.58
N GLY A 899 27.34 13.03 0.96
CA GLY A 899 28.50 13.45 1.76
C GLY A 899 28.39 13.06 3.24
N GLY A 900 27.19 12.71 3.71
CA GLY A 900 26.87 12.14 5.03
C GLY A 900 27.73 12.61 6.21
N THR A 901 28.88 11.95 6.40
CA THR A 901 29.83 12.18 7.50
C THR A 901 30.75 13.40 7.34
N GLY A 902 30.67 14.11 6.21
CA GLY A 902 31.36 15.36 5.92
C GLY A 902 32.84 15.23 5.52
N ASP A 903 33.37 14.02 5.31
CA ASP A 903 34.81 13.79 5.12
C ASP A 903 35.39 14.47 3.85
N ILE A 904 34.68 14.45 2.72
CA ILE A 904 35.12 15.15 1.49
C ILE A 904 34.97 16.66 1.68
N ALA A 905 33.81 17.12 2.15
CA ALA A 905 33.55 18.53 2.44
C ALA A 905 34.60 19.18 3.37
N PHE A 906 35.03 18.48 4.44
CA PHE A 906 36.08 18.98 5.35
C PHE A 906 37.43 19.12 4.65
N ARG A 907 37.81 18.16 3.81
CA ARG A 907 39.08 18.21 3.04
C ARG A 907 39.07 19.34 2.02
N VAL A 908 37.93 19.59 1.37
CA VAL A 908 37.76 20.73 0.46
C VAL A 908 37.95 22.05 1.23
N LEU A 909 37.32 22.19 2.40
CA LEU A 909 37.46 23.39 3.25
C LEU A 909 38.91 23.62 3.70
N GLU A 910 39.59 22.57 4.18
CA GLU A 910 40.99 22.63 4.60
C GLU A 910 41.92 22.99 3.42
N SER A 911 41.67 22.42 2.23
CA SER A 911 42.41 22.75 1.01
C SER A 911 42.25 24.23 0.65
N ILE A 912 41.02 24.76 0.66
CA ILE A 912 40.73 26.18 0.36
C ILE A 912 41.44 27.10 1.37
N ARG A 913 41.39 26.77 2.67
CA ARG A 913 42.11 27.53 3.72
C ARG A 913 43.61 27.56 3.47
N SER A 914 44.20 26.42 3.10
CA SER A 914 45.64 26.34 2.81
C SER A 914 46.07 27.16 1.59
N VAL A 915 45.20 27.27 0.57
CA VAL A 915 45.43 28.08 -0.63
C VAL A 915 45.25 29.56 -0.31
N SER A 916 44.20 29.91 0.44
CA SER A 916 43.94 31.28 0.89
C SER A 916 45.07 31.81 1.80
N HIS A 917 45.60 31.00 2.71
CA HIS A 917 46.72 31.41 3.57
C HIS A 917 48.01 31.64 2.77
N ARG A 918 48.26 30.85 1.71
CA ARG A 918 49.41 31.06 0.81
C ARG A 918 49.25 32.33 -0.03
N ALA A 919 48.06 32.59 -0.56
CA ALA A 919 47.75 33.81 -1.31
C ALA A 919 47.89 35.08 -0.44
N MET A 920 47.50 35.02 0.84
CA MET A 920 47.69 36.11 1.81
C MET A 920 49.16 36.42 2.11
N GLN A 921 50.08 35.45 2.02
CA GLN A 921 51.52 35.67 2.20
C GLN A 921 52.19 36.35 1.00
N ASP A 922 51.64 36.20 -0.21
CA ASP A 922 52.16 36.80 -1.45
C ASP A 922 51.59 38.21 -1.76
N GLY A 923 50.82 38.81 -0.83
CA GLY A 923 50.36 40.20 -0.90
C GLY A 923 49.31 40.50 -1.99
N LEU A 924 48.69 39.47 -2.57
CA LEU A 924 47.66 39.59 -3.61
C LEU A 924 46.30 39.09 -3.07
N ALA A 925 45.36 40.03 -2.99
CA ALA A 925 43.89 39.90 -2.87
C ALA A 925 43.26 40.20 -1.49
N GLU A 926 42.71 41.42 -1.38
CA GLU A 926 41.45 41.69 -0.68
C GLU A 926 40.31 41.14 -1.53
N THR A 927 39.75 39.97 -1.20
CA THR A 927 38.47 39.54 -1.81
C THR A 927 37.68 38.72 -0.79
N GLU A 928 36.65 39.33 -0.21
CA GLU A 928 35.68 38.71 0.70
C GLU A 928 34.66 37.84 -0.08
N GLU A 929 35.09 36.90 -0.90
CA GLU A 929 34.16 35.92 -1.48
C GLU A 929 33.89 34.78 -0.49
N GLN A 930 32.65 34.71 0.00
CA GLN A 930 32.21 33.68 0.93
C GLN A 930 32.15 32.32 0.22
N THR A 931 33.12 31.45 0.52
CA THR A 931 33.12 30.04 0.10
C THR A 931 31.91 29.32 0.71
N GLN A 932 31.14 28.54 -0.06
CA GLN A 932 29.98 27.82 0.45
C GLN A 932 30.07 26.34 0.08
N ILE A 933 30.05 25.46 1.07
CA ILE A 933 30.09 24.00 0.86
C ILE A 933 28.79 23.41 1.37
N TYR A 934 28.02 22.82 0.47
CA TYR A 934 26.75 22.16 0.75
C TYR A 934 26.97 20.65 0.84
N ILE A 935 26.63 20.05 1.98
CA ILE A 935 26.61 18.61 2.19
C ILE A 935 25.17 18.15 2.06
N CYS A 936 24.89 17.36 1.03
CA CYS A 936 23.56 16.84 0.75
C CYS A 936 23.52 15.31 0.93
N ASP A 937 22.58 14.81 1.73
CA ASP A 937 22.36 13.38 1.94
C ASP A 937 20.88 13.10 2.16
N ILE A 938 20.38 11.95 1.71
CA ILE A 938 19.00 11.53 1.91
C ILE A 938 18.76 11.00 3.33
N ASN A 939 19.83 10.59 4.05
CA ASN A 939 19.73 10.00 5.37
C ASN A 939 20.05 11.00 6.50
N PRO A 940 19.07 11.36 7.35
CA PRO A 940 19.27 12.34 8.41
C PRO A 940 20.25 11.87 9.50
N ASN A 941 20.39 10.55 9.72
CA ASN A 941 21.33 10.02 10.72
C ASN A 941 22.79 10.24 10.30
N MET A 942 23.09 10.11 9.00
CA MET A 942 24.43 10.37 8.46
C MET A 942 24.81 11.84 8.61
N LEU A 943 23.89 12.76 8.29
CA LEU A 943 24.08 14.21 8.47
C LEU A 943 24.30 14.58 9.95
N ASN A 944 23.59 13.93 10.87
CA ASN A 944 23.75 14.18 12.31
C ASN A 944 25.14 13.74 12.81
N ILE A 945 25.70 12.66 12.28
CA ILE A 945 27.07 12.24 12.58
C ILE A 945 28.07 13.23 11.99
N GLY A 946 27.86 13.67 10.74
CA GLY A 946 28.68 14.71 10.11
C GLY A 946 28.70 16.01 10.92
N LYS A 947 27.56 16.47 11.42
CA LYS A 947 27.45 17.65 12.31
C LYS A 947 28.23 17.47 13.61
N LYS A 948 28.15 16.29 14.26
CA LYS A 948 28.94 16.00 15.47
C LYS A 948 30.44 16.06 15.20
N ARG A 949 30.90 15.47 14.09
CA ARG A 949 32.31 15.50 13.67
C ARG A 949 32.79 16.92 13.33
N ALA A 950 31.94 17.74 12.72
CA ALA A 950 32.25 19.14 12.48
C ALA A 950 32.50 19.89 13.79
N ILE A 951 31.71 19.61 14.84
CA ILE A 951 31.90 20.18 16.17
C ILE A 951 33.23 19.71 16.79
N GLU A 952 33.53 18.41 16.73
CA GLU A 952 34.76 17.84 17.29
C GLU A 952 36.03 18.39 16.61
N ARG A 953 35.97 18.68 15.31
CA ARG A 953 37.08 19.29 14.54
C ARG A 953 37.17 20.81 14.68
N GLY A 954 36.25 21.45 15.42
CA GLY A 954 36.23 22.90 15.61
C GLY A 954 35.62 23.70 14.45
N PHE A 955 34.89 23.05 13.54
CA PHE A 955 34.17 23.69 12.43
C PHE A 955 32.72 24.11 12.79
N ALA A 956 32.33 24.06 14.07
CA ALA A 956 30.96 24.35 14.52
C ALA A 956 30.50 25.78 14.27
N GLU A 957 31.42 26.75 14.33
CA GLU A 957 31.13 28.18 14.18
C GLU A 957 31.35 28.69 12.74
N ASP A 958 31.78 27.81 11.83
CA ASP A 958 32.08 28.17 10.45
C ASP A 958 30.79 28.31 9.63
N ARG A 959 30.50 29.54 9.18
CA ARG A 959 29.37 29.86 8.28
C ARG A 959 29.50 29.27 6.87
N TYR A 960 30.52 28.47 6.60
CA TYR A 960 30.86 27.92 5.28
C TYR A 960 30.22 26.56 4.98
N LEU A 961 29.81 25.78 6.01
CA LEU A 961 29.25 24.44 5.84
C LEU A 961 27.73 24.45 5.98
N HIS A 962 27.02 24.03 4.95
CA HIS A 962 25.56 23.93 4.92
C HIS A 962 25.12 22.46 4.81
N TRP A 963 24.34 21.98 5.76
CA TRP A 963 23.84 20.60 5.79
C TRP A 963 22.40 20.57 5.26
N VAL A 964 22.16 19.81 4.20
CA VAL A 964 20.86 19.74 3.51
C VAL A 964 20.42 18.27 3.40
N GLU A 965 19.18 17.98 3.79
CA GLU A 965 18.56 16.69 3.51
C GLU A 965 17.94 16.73 2.12
N GLY A 966 18.31 15.81 1.23
CA GLY A 966 17.84 15.84 -0.15
C GLY A 966 18.18 14.58 -0.94
N ASP A 967 17.37 14.31 -1.97
CA ASP A 967 17.56 13.21 -2.90
C ASP A 967 18.47 13.65 -4.06
N ALA A 968 19.44 12.82 -4.42
CA ALA A 968 20.34 13.06 -5.55
C ALA A 968 19.59 13.08 -6.90
N GLU A 969 18.41 12.44 -7.00
CA GLU A 969 17.58 12.43 -8.21
C GLU A 969 16.71 13.69 -8.37
N ALA A 970 16.55 14.49 -7.32
CA ALA A 970 15.72 15.69 -7.31
C ALA A 970 16.29 16.72 -6.33
N LEU A 971 17.33 17.43 -6.75
CA LEU A 971 18.05 18.36 -5.89
C LEU A 971 17.29 19.69 -5.77
N GLY A 972 17.05 20.15 -4.54
CA GLY A 972 16.39 21.43 -4.25
C GLY A 972 17.22 22.69 -4.53
N PHE A 973 18.26 22.60 -5.36
CA PHE A 973 19.14 23.71 -5.72
C PHE A 973 18.74 24.31 -7.09
N GLU A 974 18.99 25.60 -7.27
CA GLU A 974 18.75 26.31 -8.53
C GLU A 974 19.69 25.83 -9.65
N ASP A 975 19.26 26.00 -10.90
CA ASP A 975 20.05 25.70 -12.09
C ASP A 975 21.34 26.54 -12.11
N GLU A 976 22.46 25.95 -12.56
CA GLU A 976 23.75 26.65 -12.71
C GLU A 976 24.19 27.42 -11.44
N SER A 977 23.99 26.82 -10.27
CA SER A 977 24.30 27.45 -8.98
C SER A 977 25.67 27.06 -8.41
N MET A 978 26.20 25.88 -8.77
CA MET A 978 27.37 25.26 -8.15
C MET A 978 28.59 25.25 -9.08
N ASP A 979 29.79 25.45 -8.51
CA ASP A 979 31.07 25.45 -9.23
C ASP A 979 31.71 24.04 -9.28
N GLY A 980 31.41 23.18 -8.30
CA GLY A 980 31.85 21.79 -8.32
C GLY A 980 30.90 20.83 -7.61
N TYR A 981 30.80 19.62 -8.14
CA TYR A 981 29.94 18.54 -7.65
C TYR A 981 30.79 17.31 -7.36
N THR A 982 30.72 16.79 -6.13
CA THR A 982 31.32 15.50 -5.75
C THR A 982 30.26 14.53 -5.28
N ILE A 983 30.43 13.26 -5.64
CA ILE A 983 29.69 12.15 -5.03
C ILE A 983 30.66 10.99 -4.79
N GLY A 984 30.85 10.64 -3.52
CA GLY A 984 31.79 9.60 -3.10
C GLY A 984 31.07 8.40 -2.52
N PHE A 985 31.27 7.22 -3.11
CA PHE A 985 30.70 5.95 -2.65
C PHE A 985 29.17 5.96 -2.47
N GLY A 986 28.46 6.82 -3.21
CA GLY A 986 27.02 7.04 -3.07
C GLY A 986 26.23 6.80 -4.35
N ILE A 987 26.82 6.98 -5.54
CA ILE A 987 26.08 6.97 -6.82
C ILE A 987 25.47 5.58 -7.10
N ARG A 988 26.11 4.50 -6.61
CA ARG A 988 25.61 3.12 -6.74
C ARG A 988 24.29 2.84 -6.02
N ASN A 989 23.94 3.65 -5.03
CA ASN A 989 22.73 3.47 -4.22
C ASN A 989 21.54 4.28 -4.74
N VAL A 990 21.76 5.10 -5.78
CA VAL A 990 20.70 5.87 -6.44
C VAL A 990 19.84 4.93 -7.29
N THR A 991 18.52 5.13 -7.28
CA THR A 991 17.61 4.24 -8.02
C THR A 991 17.69 4.45 -9.53
N HIS A 992 17.87 5.70 -9.95
CA HIS A 992 18.07 6.10 -11.35
C HIS A 992 19.35 6.94 -11.49
N ILE A 993 20.47 6.28 -11.81
CA ILE A 993 21.77 6.92 -12.02
C ILE A 993 21.69 8.03 -13.06
N GLU A 994 20.94 7.83 -14.15
CA GLU A 994 20.76 8.81 -15.23
C GLU A 994 20.13 10.12 -14.73
N LYS A 995 19.12 10.04 -13.86
CA LYS A 995 18.46 11.23 -13.30
C LYS A 995 19.41 11.99 -12.38
N ALA A 996 20.17 11.29 -11.54
CA ALA A 996 21.17 11.93 -10.68
C ALA A 996 22.29 12.60 -11.49
N LEU A 997 22.72 12.00 -12.60
CA LEU A 997 23.67 12.63 -13.52
C LEU A 997 23.08 13.86 -14.22
N ALA A 998 21.81 13.80 -14.63
CA ALA A 998 21.11 14.94 -15.22
C ALA A 998 20.95 16.10 -14.21
N GLU A 999 20.60 15.80 -12.95
CA GLU A 999 20.54 16.77 -11.87
C GLU A 999 21.92 17.36 -11.56
N ALA A 1000 22.96 16.53 -11.52
CA ALA A 1000 24.34 17.00 -11.37
C ALA A 1000 24.74 17.97 -12.50
N TYR A 1001 24.34 17.68 -13.75
CA TYR A 1001 24.56 18.57 -14.88
C TYR A 1001 23.76 19.86 -14.77
N ARG A 1002 22.51 19.80 -14.30
CA ARG A 1002 21.63 20.97 -14.11
C ARG A 1002 22.20 21.96 -13.10
N VAL A 1003 22.61 21.48 -11.92
CA VAL A 1003 23.07 22.34 -10.82
C VAL A 1003 24.45 22.94 -11.05
N LEU A 1004 25.30 22.32 -11.87
CA LEU A 1004 26.64 22.84 -12.20
C LEU A 1004 26.56 24.05 -13.13
N LYS A 1005 27.41 25.06 -12.89
CA LYS A 1005 27.65 26.16 -13.83
C LYS A 1005 28.42 25.71 -15.06
N ARG A 1006 28.41 26.53 -16.12
CA ARG A 1006 29.39 26.41 -17.21
C ARG A 1006 30.81 26.59 -16.66
N GLY A 1007 31.70 25.69 -17.04
CA GLY A 1007 33.03 25.53 -16.45
C GLY A 1007 33.08 24.68 -15.18
N GLY A 1008 31.92 24.27 -14.64
CA GLY A 1008 31.82 23.46 -13.43
C GLY A 1008 32.28 22.02 -13.62
N ARG A 1009 32.81 21.43 -12.54
CA ARG A 1009 33.42 20.08 -12.57
C ARG A 1009 32.57 19.06 -11.80
N PHE A 1010 32.30 17.93 -12.45
CA PHE A 1010 31.70 16.74 -11.85
C PHE A 1010 32.79 15.72 -11.51
N LEU A 1011 32.78 15.21 -10.29
CA LEU A 1011 33.69 14.16 -9.82
C LEU A 1011 32.93 13.08 -9.07
N CYS A 1012 33.08 11.84 -9.51
CA CYS A 1012 32.50 10.67 -8.85
C CYS A 1012 33.62 9.71 -8.44
N LEU A 1013 33.68 9.37 -7.14
CA LEU A 1013 34.59 8.37 -6.60
C LEU A 1013 33.76 7.14 -6.24
N GLU A 1014 33.99 6.01 -6.91
CA GLU A 1014 33.18 4.81 -6.70
C GLU A 1014 34.00 3.52 -6.79
N LEU A 1015 33.51 2.45 -6.15
CA LEU A 1015 34.09 1.12 -6.29
C LEU A 1015 33.70 0.54 -7.66
N SER A 1016 34.67 -0.07 -8.34
CA SER A 1016 34.48 -0.55 -9.71
C SER A 1016 35.17 -1.89 -9.97
N HIS A 1017 35.14 -2.34 -11.22
CA HIS A 1017 35.61 -3.68 -11.60
C HIS A 1017 37.13 -3.74 -11.74
N VAL A 1018 37.73 -4.77 -11.15
CA VAL A 1018 39.17 -5.01 -11.21
C VAL A 1018 39.59 -5.50 -12.61
N GLU A 1019 40.56 -4.82 -13.23
CA GLU A 1019 41.02 -5.12 -14.60
C GLU A 1019 41.98 -6.32 -14.68
N PHE A 1020 42.76 -6.57 -13.61
CA PHE A 1020 43.78 -7.62 -13.61
C PHE A 1020 43.22 -8.99 -13.17
N PRO A 1021 43.26 -10.05 -14.00
CA PRO A 1021 42.59 -11.33 -13.71
C PRO A 1021 43.04 -12.04 -12.43
N VAL A 1022 44.34 -11.97 -12.09
CA VAL A 1022 44.89 -12.61 -10.88
C VAL A 1022 44.52 -11.83 -9.63
N PHE A 1023 44.57 -10.50 -9.70
CA PHE A 1023 44.18 -9.62 -8.60
C PHE A 1023 42.67 -9.65 -8.36
N LYS A 1024 41.87 -9.82 -9.43
CA LYS A 1024 40.42 -10.03 -9.38
C LYS A 1024 40.09 -11.23 -8.50
N GLN A 1025 40.69 -12.41 -8.73
CA GLN A 1025 40.38 -13.60 -7.92
C GLN A 1025 40.68 -13.44 -6.42
N LEU A 1026 41.79 -12.76 -6.08
CA LEU A 1026 42.16 -12.46 -4.69
C LEU A 1026 41.21 -11.44 -4.06
N TYR A 1027 40.86 -10.39 -4.80
CA TYR A 1027 39.91 -9.37 -4.36
C TYR A 1027 38.51 -9.94 -4.19
N ASP A 1028 38.07 -10.81 -5.10
CA ASP A 1028 36.78 -11.49 -5.04
C ASP A 1028 36.69 -12.35 -3.76
N TYR A 1029 37.75 -13.10 -3.43
CA TYR A 1029 37.80 -13.87 -2.19
C TYR A 1029 37.73 -12.98 -0.95
N TYR A 1030 38.51 -11.89 -0.93
CA TYR A 1030 38.49 -10.90 0.15
C TYR A 1030 37.10 -10.25 0.29
N SER A 1031 36.48 -9.83 -0.81
CA SER A 1031 35.19 -9.16 -0.81
C SER A 1031 34.07 -10.07 -0.31
N PHE A 1032 34.04 -11.35 -0.72
CA PHE A 1032 32.95 -12.25 -0.34
C PHE A 1032 33.13 -12.90 1.03
N SER A 1033 34.37 -13.11 1.49
CA SER A 1033 34.62 -13.86 2.73
C SER A 1033 35.03 -12.97 3.90
N VAL A 1034 35.77 -11.89 3.65
CA VAL A 1034 36.37 -11.08 4.71
C VAL A 1034 35.50 -9.87 5.04
N ILE A 1035 34.99 -9.15 4.02
CA ILE A 1035 34.21 -7.93 4.24
C ILE A 1035 32.91 -8.21 5.06
N PRO A 1036 32.05 -9.19 4.69
CA PRO A 1036 30.86 -9.51 5.49
C PRO A 1036 31.16 -10.00 6.90
N ALA A 1037 32.23 -10.79 7.08
CA ALA A 1037 32.62 -11.33 8.39
C ALA A 1037 33.13 -10.23 9.34
N VAL A 1038 33.88 -9.25 8.81
CA VAL A 1038 34.29 -8.06 9.57
C VAL A 1038 33.08 -7.16 9.85
N GLY A 1039 32.15 -7.06 8.89
CA GLY A 1039 30.82 -6.46 9.03
C GLY A 1039 30.06 -6.94 10.27
N GLU A 1040 29.92 -8.26 10.38
CA GLU A 1040 29.27 -8.94 11.51
C GLU A 1040 29.99 -8.68 12.84
N LEU A 1041 31.32 -8.75 12.85
CA LEU A 1041 32.12 -8.63 14.07
C LEU A 1041 32.15 -7.21 14.64
N VAL A 1042 32.20 -6.19 13.78
CA VAL A 1042 32.45 -4.78 14.19
C VAL A 1042 31.17 -3.96 14.19
N ALA A 1043 30.32 -4.11 13.17
CA ALA A 1043 29.11 -3.33 13.01
C ALA A 1043 27.84 -4.08 13.43
N GLY A 1044 27.93 -5.40 13.69
CA GLY A 1044 26.79 -6.22 14.09
C GLY A 1044 25.75 -6.43 12.99
N ASP A 1045 26.11 -6.12 11.74
CA ASP A 1045 25.18 -6.09 10.60
C ASP A 1045 25.86 -6.66 9.36
N ARG A 1046 25.73 -7.97 9.15
CA ARG A 1046 26.34 -8.69 8.03
C ARG A 1046 25.65 -8.40 6.69
N GLU A 1047 24.32 -8.31 6.72
CA GLU A 1047 23.46 -8.18 5.54
C GLU A 1047 23.78 -6.89 4.77
N SER A 1048 24.02 -5.80 5.49
CA SER A 1048 24.39 -4.50 4.89
C SER A 1048 25.72 -4.54 4.12
N TYR A 1049 26.69 -5.37 4.55
CA TYR A 1049 27.98 -5.52 3.86
C TYR A 1049 27.97 -6.59 2.77
N GLU A 1050 27.07 -7.57 2.84
CA GLU A 1050 26.78 -8.43 1.70
C GLU A 1050 26.14 -7.62 0.56
N TYR A 1051 25.18 -6.76 0.88
CA TYR A 1051 24.60 -5.79 -0.07
C TYR A 1051 25.67 -4.87 -0.68
N LEU A 1052 26.64 -4.40 0.10
CA LEU A 1052 27.76 -3.60 -0.42
C LEU A 1052 28.50 -4.35 -1.54
N VAL A 1053 28.88 -5.61 -1.31
CA VAL A 1053 29.63 -6.42 -2.30
C VAL A 1053 28.79 -6.67 -3.55
N GLU A 1054 27.50 -6.95 -3.38
CA GLU A 1054 26.56 -7.14 -4.48
C GLU A 1054 26.36 -5.87 -5.31
N SER A 1055 26.24 -4.71 -4.65
CA SER A 1055 26.07 -3.41 -5.30
C SER A 1055 27.26 -3.04 -6.19
N ILE A 1056 28.49 -3.36 -5.78
CA ILE A 1056 29.71 -3.13 -6.55
C ILE A 1056 29.69 -3.93 -7.87
N ARG A 1057 29.13 -5.15 -7.85
CA ARG A 1057 29.07 -6.02 -9.03
C ARG A 1057 28.04 -5.58 -10.04
N ARG A 1058 26.88 -5.11 -9.55
CA ARG A 1058 25.79 -4.61 -10.40
C ARG A 1058 26.10 -3.24 -10.99
N PHE A 1059 27.02 -2.49 -10.38
CA PHE A 1059 27.42 -1.18 -10.90
C PHE A 1059 28.09 -1.31 -12.29
N PRO A 1060 27.79 -0.40 -13.24
CA PRO A 1060 28.39 -0.43 -14.57
C PRO A 1060 29.92 -0.41 -14.51
N ASN A 1061 30.57 -1.04 -15.50
CA ASN A 1061 32.02 -0.94 -15.63
C ASN A 1061 32.46 0.50 -15.95
N GLN A 1062 33.76 0.77 -15.76
CA GLN A 1062 34.32 2.11 -15.84
C GLN A 1062 34.00 2.81 -17.18
N ASP A 1063 34.09 2.08 -18.29
CA ASP A 1063 33.78 2.60 -19.64
C ASP A 1063 32.29 2.82 -19.87
N ALA A 1064 31.41 1.92 -19.40
CA ALA A 1064 29.96 2.11 -19.51
C ALA A 1064 29.49 3.29 -18.66
N PHE A 1065 29.98 3.41 -17.42
CA PHE A 1065 29.65 4.56 -16.58
C PHE A 1065 30.19 5.87 -17.17
N GLY A 1066 31.39 5.85 -17.76
CA GLY A 1066 31.92 6.97 -18.53
C GLY A 1066 31.00 7.39 -19.68
N ARG A 1067 30.43 6.44 -20.42
CA ARG A 1067 29.43 6.72 -21.48
C ARG A 1067 28.16 7.35 -20.93
N MET A 1068 27.63 6.88 -19.80
CA MET A 1068 26.46 7.47 -19.16
C MET A 1068 26.69 8.94 -18.75
N ILE A 1069 27.90 9.28 -18.28
CA ILE A 1069 28.27 10.67 -17.96
C ILE A 1069 28.29 11.53 -19.23
N VAL A 1070 28.78 10.99 -20.35
CA VAL A 1070 28.75 11.69 -21.66
C VAL A 1070 27.31 11.90 -22.13
N GLU A 1071 26.46 10.88 -22.01
CA GLU A 1071 25.04 10.93 -22.40
C GLU A 1071 24.25 11.95 -21.57
N ALA A 1072 24.61 12.16 -20.30
CA ALA A 1072 24.04 13.20 -19.45
C ALA A 1072 24.44 14.63 -19.87
N GLY A 1073 25.38 14.80 -20.81
CA GLY A 1073 25.77 16.09 -21.39
C GLY A 1073 27.16 16.59 -20.97
N PHE A 1074 27.88 15.86 -20.12
CA PHE A 1074 29.24 16.24 -19.73
C PHE A 1074 30.26 16.00 -20.83
N GLN A 1075 31.26 16.87 -20.92
CA GLN A 1075 32.35 16.79 -21.89
C GLN A 1075 33.69 16.55 -21.19
N LYS A 1076 34.70 16.09 -21.94
CA LYS A 1076 36.02 15.70 -21.42
C LYS A 1076 35.90 14.69 -20.27
N VAL A 1077 35.13 13.63 -20.49
CA VAL A 1077 34.93 12.57 -19.50
C VAL A 1077 36.15 11.66 -19.46
N GLU A 1078 36.76 11.55 -18.30
CA GLU A 1078 37.94 10.72 -18.05
C GLU A 1078 37.73 9.93 -16.75
N TYR A 1079 38.31 8.73 -16.66
CA TYR A 1079 38.39 7.98 -15.40
C TYR A 1079 39.83 7.64 -15.04
N GLU A 1080 40.13 7.59 -13.74
CA GLU A 1080 41.42 7.16 -13.20
C GLU A 1080 41.19 5.97 -12.27
N ASN A 1081 41.81 4.84 -12.60
CA ASN A 1081 41.78 3.63 -11.77
C ASN A 1081 42.78 3.73 -10.62
N LEU A 1082 42.31 3.46 -9.41
CA LEU A 1082 43.10 3.34 -8.18
C LEU A 1082 43.11 1.87 -7.74
N VAL A 1083 44.26 1.41 -7.23
CA VAL A 1083 44.45 0.05 -6.72
C VAL A 1083 44.00 -1.03 -7.73
N GLY A 1084 44.52 -0.95 -8.96
CA GLY A 1084 44.28 -1.97 -10.00
C GLY A 1084 42.83 -2.06 -10.51
N GLY A 1085 42.02 -1.02 -10.31
CA GLY A 1085 40.63 -0.93 -10.78
C GLY A 1085 39.58 -1.17 -9.69
N VAL A 1086 39.99 -1.46 -8.45
CA VAL A 1086 39.07 -1.62 -7.31
C VAL A 1086 38.25 -0.35 -7.05
N VAL A 1087 38.89 0.81 -7.24
CA VAL A 1087 38.25 2.13 -7.09
C VAL A 1087 38.54 2.96 -8.34
N ALA A 1088 37.55 3.70 -8.84
CA ALA A 1088 37.72 4.60 -9.96
C ALA A 1088 37.27 6.02 -9.61
N ILE A 1089 38.00 7.03 -10.10
CA ILE A 1089 37.57 8.43 -10.08
C ILE A 1089 37.15 8.82 -11.49
N HIS A 1090 35.86 9.04 -11.70
CA HIS A 1090 35.31 9.61 -12.93
C HIS A 1090 35.24 11.13 -12.81
N SER A 1091 35.66 11.82 -13.86
CA SER A 1091 35.62 13.28 -13.95
C SER A 1091 34.95 13.72 -15.24
N GLY A 1092 34.10 14.75 -15.18
CA GLY A 1092 33.47 15.39 -16.32
C GLY A 1092 33.40 16.91 -16.14
N LEU A 1093 33.32 17.64 -17.24
CA LEU A 1093 33.19 19.11 -17.26
C LEU A 1093 31.90 19.52 -17.98
N LYS A 1094 31.21 20.51 -17.43
CA LYS A 1094 30.12 21.20 -18.13
C LYS A 1094 30.73 22.37 -18.91
N LEU A 1095 30.77 22.29 -20.24
CA LEU A 1095 31.38 23.31 -21.12
C LEU A 1095 30.35 24.23 -21.74
#